data_AF-A0A094IW64-F1
#
_entry.id   AF-A0A094IW64-F1
#
_cell.length_a   1.000
_cell.length_b   1.000
_cell.length_c   1.000
_cell.angle_alpha   90.00
_cell.angle_beta   90.00
_cell.angle_gamma   90.00
#
_symmetry.space_group_name_H-M   'P 1'
#
loop_
_entity.id
_entity.type
_entity.pdbx_description
1 polymer ?
#
loop_
_entity_poly.entity_id
_entity_poly.type
_entity_poly.pdbx_seq_one_letter_code
_entity_poly.pdbx_strand_id
1 'polypeptide(L)'
;MVSSAPASAGEDVYFQVPPPLSQAVGYVVVVVIGLVFAIGMIFVTKLLKKTVNEDNTKTEMFITANRSVGTGLTASAVISSWLWSTAILGSSLVGYSYGISGPFWFAAGCSPMIVFFALLGMVCKMRIPEAHTLLEIVRIRYGTVAHIVFMFLCLLNNLFAVANMLLGASAAINALTGIHTIAATFLVPVGVVLYTFVGGIKATFLTDYIHTFAILIIICFFTVKAFTIPEIGSIGGLYDLVVSAALRHPPTGNHGSTYLTMTSKDGLLFGILHLCANFGLVIMDTSFFVKAFAASPKATVPGYVLGGIMYFAIPWCLGTLMSSVALGLENNPAFPTYPRRMTSTEVGNGLVLPYAAMAIAGKGGAAAILLATFMAVTSTLSAQVIAVSSIISFDIYRTYFRPQATDADVIRWSHYGVVFFGVVAAAFSTLLFYVGVNLGWTLYMLGVITCPGIFPTVFTLLWKHQSRAAVIVSPILGMLTGIGVWLGSAYALYGAVTIETTGFALPCVYGTVASAFSPLPYTLIITVFKPQNYDWEDFKKEKLAFAATPFTTNTSSSSSAEVEKLDEPVSQAVMRRWAYIAALFSAATFLGHWVLWPLPMYASKYIFSKSFFTAWVVVAIIWVWGTLLVAGFYPIVDGRQQLGLIWTAVREGKLRKGNSGGKSERGGSETSSTSGEAEKSGVKGADI
;
A
#
# COMPACT_ATOMS: atom_id res chain seq x y z
N MET A 1 46.85 -32.02 9.78
CA MET A 1 46.30 -32.84 10.89
C MET A 1 46.53 -32.10 12.18
N VAL A 2 45.52 -31.36 12.66
CA VAL A 2 45.39 -30.95 14.06
C VAL A 2 43.92 -31.17 14.41
N SER A 3 43.74 -31.91 15.49
CA SER A 3 42.54 -32.64 15.90
C SER A 3 41.39 -31.72 16.32
N SER A 4 40.21 -32.01 15.79
CA SER A 4 38.91 -31.58 16.29
C SER A 4 38.64 -32.19 17.67
N ALA A 5 38.44 -31.35 18.68
CA ALA A 5 37.76 -31.72 19.92
C ALA A 5 36.40 -30.99 19.94
N PRO A 6 35.31 -31.67 20.34
CA PRO A 6 33.98 -31.08 20.31
C PRO A 6 33.84 -30.07 21.44
N ALA A 7 33.44 -28.84 21.11
CA ALA A 7 33.04 -27.85 22.08
C ALA A 7 31.84 -28.41 22.88
N SER A 8 32.04 -28.55 24.18
CA SER A 8 31.03 -28.92 25.15
C SER A 8 29.81 -28.01 25.06
N ALA A 9 28.64 -28.61 24.88
CA ALA A 9 27.35 -27.97 25.08
C ALA A 9 27.26 -27.50 26.55
N GLY A 10 27.31 -26.18 26.75
CA GLY A 10 27.19 -25.54 28.05
C GLY A 10 26.94 -24.05 27.89
N GLU A 11 25.67 -23.68 28.07
CA GLU A 11 25.19 -22.34 28.49
C GLU A 11 25.44 -21.11 27.59
N ASP A 12 24.74 -21.05 26.46
CA ASP A 12 24.24 -19.77 25.92
C ASP A 12 22.72 -19.73 26.08
N VAL A 13 22.24 -19.49 27.31
CA VAL A 13 20.82 -19.16 27.53
C VAL A 13 20.62 -17.75 26.98
N TYR A 14 20.31 -17.62 25.70
CA TYR A 14 19.80 -16.37 25.15
C TYR A 14 18.52 -16.02 25.91
N PHE A 15 18.60 -15.07 26.85
CA PHE A 15 17.43 -14.48 27.49
C PHE A 15 16.59 -13.80 26.40
N GLN A 16 15.63 -14.54 25.84
CA GLN A 16 14.58 -13.97 25.01
C GLN A 16 13.76 -13.03 25.88
N VAL A 17 13.49 -11.82 25.37
CA VAL A 17 12.60 -10.87 26.04
C VAL A 17 11.23 -11.55 26.18
N PRO A 18 10.71 -11.76 27.41
CA PRO A 18 9.43 -12.40 27.58
C PRO A 18 8.33 -11.49 26.99
N PRO A 19 7.31 -12.07 26.33
CA PRO A 19 6.22 -11.27 25.78
C PRO A 19 5.54 -10.40 26.85
N PRO A 20 5.41 -9.07 26.65
CA PRO A 20 4.81 -8.17 27.64
C PRO A 20 3.29 -8.34 27.78
N LEU A 21 2.63 -8.89 26.75
CA LEU A 21 1.20 -9.13 26.71
C LEU A 21 0.93 -10.64 26.69
N SER A 22 -0.24 -11.05 27.18
CA SER A 22 -0.64 -12.45 27.11
C SER A 22 -1.04 -12.84 25.69
N GLN A 23 -0.97 -14.14 25.39
CA GLN A 23 -1.46 -14.67 24.11
C GLN A 23 -2.93 -14.33 23.87
N ALA A 24 -3.75 -14.27 24.94
CA ALA A 24 -5.15 -13.89 24.84
C ALA A 24 -5.33 -12.50 24.21
N VAL A 25 -4.50 -11.52 24.60
CA VAL A 25 -4.51 -10.18 23.99
C VAL A 25 -4.18 -10.26 22.50
N GLY A 26 -3.18 -11.06 22.14
CA GLY A 26 -2.84 -11.27 20.73
C GLY A 26 -3.99 -11.85 19.91
N TYR A 27 -4.70 -12.86 20.43
CA TYR A 27 -5.80 -13.51 19.70
C TYR A 27 -7.00 -12.57 19.61
N VAL A 28 -7.25 -11.76 20.64
CA VAL A 28 -8.27 -10.71 20.60
C VAL A 28 -7.94 -9.69 19.51
N VAL A 29 -6.70 -9.20 19.41
CA VAL A 29 -6.34 -8.23 18.38
C VAL A 29 -6.41 -8.85 16.98
N VAL A 30 -5.84 -10.04 16.79
CA VAL A 30 -5.75 -10.64 15.46
C VAL A 30 -7.11 -11.14 14.96
N VAL A 31 -7.90 -11.78 15.82
CA VAL A 31 -9.16 -12.43 15.43
C VAL A 31 -10.36 -11.54 15.75
N VAL A 32 -10.53 -11.14 17.00
CA VAL A 32 -11.76 -10.45 17.44
C VAL A 32 -11.86 -9.06 16.82
N ILE A 33 -10.79 -8.26 16.87
CA ILE A 33 -10.80 -6.93 16.24
C ILE A 33 -10.99 -7.08 14.73
N GLY A 34 -10.31 -8.03 14.08
CA GLY A 34 -10.51 -8.33 12.66
C GLY A 34 -11.97 -8.65 12.30
N LEU A 35 -12.64 -9.47 13.11
CA LEU A 35 -14.06 -9.80 12.93
C LEU A 35 -14.98 -8.62 13.20
N VAL A 36 -14.70 -7.81 14.22
CA VAL A 36 -15.46 -6.58 14.52
C VAL A 36 -15.38 -5.61 13.35
N PHE A 37 -14.18 -5.41 12.79
CA PHE A 37 -14.00 -4.62 11.58
C PHE A 37 -14.80 -5.20 10.41
N ALA A 38 -14.77 -6.53 10.22
CA ALA A 38 -15.53 -7.16 9.17
C ALA A 38 -17.04 -6.95 9.31
N ILE A 39 -17.60 -7.15 10.50
CA ILE A 39 -19.02 -6.91 10.78
C ILE A 39 -19.36 -5.43 10.58
N GLY A 40 -18.52 -4.52 11.08
CA GLY A 40 -18.68 -3.08 10.93
C GLY A 40 -18.73 -2.66 9.47
N MET A 41 -17.83 -3.20 8.64
CA MET A 41 -17.81 -2.89 7.21
C MET A 41 -18.98 -3.48 6.45
N ILE A 42 -19.39 -4.71 6.78
CA ILE A 42 -20.62 -5.30 6.22
C ILE A 42 -21.84 -4.41 6.55
N PHE A 43 -21.90 -3.89 7.77
CA PHE A 43 -22.95 -2.96 8.18
C PHE A 43 -22.88 -1.66 7.37
N VAL A 44 -21.71 -1.05 7.24
CA VAL A 44 -21.53 0.19 6.45
C VAL A 44 -21.90 -0.04 4.99
N THR A 45 -21.47 -1.14 4.38
CA THR A 45 -21.85 -1.49 2.99
C THR A 45 -23.37 -1.61 2.84
N LYS A 46 -24.05 -2.28 3.77
CA LYS A 46 -25.52 -2.37 3.76
C LYS A 46 -26.19 -1.01 3.95
N LEU A 47 -25.62 -0.16 4.82
CA LEU A 47 -26.12 1.18 5.05
C LEU A 47 -26.01 2.04 3.79
N LEU A 48 -24.83 2.07 3.15
CA LEU A 48 -24.57 2.81 1.92
C LEU A 48 -25.49 2.36 0.77
N LYS A 49 -25.69 1.04 0.61
CA LYS A 49 -26.67 0.52 -0.33
C LYS A 49 -28.09 1.05 -0.08
N LYS A 50 -28.49 1.16 1.20
CA LYS A 50 -29.86 1.55 1.58
C LYS A 50 -30.10 3.06 1.59
N THR A 51 -29.06 3.87 1.83
CA THR A 51 -29.19 5.33 1.95
C THR A 51 -28.84 6.07 0.66
N VAL A 52 -27.74 5.68 0.01
CA VAL A 52 -27.18 6.38 -1.17
C VAL A 52 -27.20 5.53 -2.45
N ASN A 53 -27.83 4.35 -2.41
CA ASN A 53 -27.97 3.42 -3.56
C ASN A 53 -26.62 2.96 -4.13
N GLU A 54 -25.60 2.86 -3.29
CA GLU A 54 -24.30 2.29 -3.65
C GLU A 54 -24.38 0.76 -3.61
N ASP A 55 -24.76 0.16 -4.74
CA ASP A 55 -24.98 -1.27 -4.83
C ASP A 55 -23.72 -2.04 -5.25
N ASN A 56 -23.02 -2.61 -4.27
CA ASN A 56 -21.83 -3.43 -4.48
C ASN A 56 -22.10 -4.78 -5.18
N THR A 57 -23.35 -5.10 -5.53
CA THR A 57 -23.66 -6.23 -6.43
C THR A 57 -23.40 -5.90 -7.91
N LYS A 58 -23.08 -4.64 -8.23
CA LYS A 58 -22.66 -4.20 -9.56
C LYS A 58 -21.15 -4.11 -9.63
N THR A 59 -20.56 -4.58 -10.73
CA THR A 59 -19.10 -4.68 -10.89
C THR A 59 -18.41 -3.31 -10.82
N GLU A 60 -18.98 -2.27 -11.44
CA GLU A 60 -18.42 -0.91 -11.40
C GLU A 60 -18.36 -0.35 -9.98
N MET A 61 -19.39 -0.59 -9.17
CA MET A 61 -19.38 -0.19 -7.77
C MET A 61 -18.38 -1.02 -6.96
N PHE A 62 -18.34 -2.33 -7.18
CA PHE A 62 -17.48 -3.26 -6.45
C PHE A 62 -15.98 -3.01 -6.72
N ILE A 63 -15.59 -2.74 -7.97
CA ILE A 63 -14.18 -2.67 -8.40
C ILE A 63 -13.66 -1.24 -8.52
N THR A 64 -14.48 -0.28 -8.95
CA THR A 64 -14.03 1.11 -9.17
C THR A 64 -14.77 2.13 -8.32
N ALA A 65 -15.66 1.71 -7.42
CA ALA A 65 -16.48 2.63 -6.62
C ALA A 65 -17.23 3.68 -7.45
N ASN A 66 -17.63 3.32 -8.69
CA ASN A 66 -18.18 4.26 -9.66
C ASN A 66 -17.33 5.51 -9.89
N ARG A 67 -16.01 5.43 -9.65
CA ARG A 67 -15.04 6.52 -9.86
C ARG A 67 -15.39 7.80 -9.07
N SER A 68 -16.03 7.63 -7.91
CA SER A 68 -16.66 8.70 -7.13
C SER A 68 -15.84 9.19 -5.94
N VAL A 69 -14.65 8.63 -5.69
CA VAL A 69 -13.90 8.95 -4.45
C VAL A 69 -13.32 10.37 -4.51
N GLY A 70 -13.59 11.15 -3.45
CA GLY A 70 -13.12 12.53 -3.27
C GLY A 70 -11.64 12.64 -2.88
N THR A 71 -11.12 13.87 -2.84
CA THR A 71 -9.70 14.16 -2.61
C THR A 71 -9.22 13.72 -1.24
N GLY A 72 -9.99 14.03 -0.18
CA GLY A 72 -9.59 13.72 1.19
C GLY A 72 -9.49 12.22 1.43
N LEU A 73 -10.53 11.47 1.05
CA LEU A 73 -10.55 10.02 1.18
C LEU A 73 -9.50 9.35 0.27
N THR A 74 -9.24 9.90 -0.92
CA THR A 74 -8.15 9.44 -1.78
C THR A 74 -6.79 9.65 -1.11
N ALA A 75 -6.51 10.83 -0.55
CA ALA A 75 -5.24 11.10 0.13
C ALA A 75 -5.00 10.17 1.31
N SER A 76 -6.03 9.95 2.15
CA SER A 76 -5.96 9.03 3.29
C SER A 76 -5.75 7.59 2.85
N ALA A 77 -6.48 7.11 1.84
CA ALA A 77 -6.31 5.76 1.31
C ALA A 77 -4.95 5.55 0.62
N VAL A 78 -4.41 6.59 -0.05
CA VAL A 78 -3.05 6.56 -0.58
C VAL A 78 -2.05 6.40 0.56
N ILE A 79 -2.12 7.21 1.62
CA ILE A 79 -1.25 7.05 2.81
C ILE A 79 -1.37 5.64 3.39
N SER A 80 -2.59 5.13 3.54
CA SER A 80 -2.84 3.77 4.04
C SER A 80 -2.18 2.69 3.19
N SER A 81 -2.26 2.84 1.86
CA SER A 81 -1.66 1.90 0.89
C SER A 81 -0.16 1.76 1.04
N TRP A 82 0.49 2.70 1.72
CA TRP A 82 1.92 2.74 1.98
C TRP A 82 2.29 2.56 3.46
N LEU A 83 1.31 2.66 4.35
CA LEU A 83 1.47 2.43 5.79
C LEU A 83 1.57 0.94 6.09
N TRP A 84 2.64 0.34 5.58
CA TRP A 84 2.91 -1.08 5.74
C TRP A 84 3.41 -1.35 7.16
N SER A 85 3.16 -2.54 7.70
CA SER A 85 3.85 -3.04 8.89
C SER A 85 5.37 -2.86 8.75
N THR A 86 5.93 -3.10 7.56
CA THR A 86 7.33 -2.87 7.26
C THR A 86 7.73 -1.40 7.17
N ALA A 87 6.81 -0.47 6.85
CA ALA A 87 7.11 0.96 6.88
C ALA A 87 7.29 1.46 8.32
N ILE A 88 6.42 1.01 9.22
CA ILE A 88 6.43 1.42 10.62
C ILE A 88 7.58 0.71 11.37
N LEU A 89 7.75 -0.60 11.20
CA LEU A 89 8.82 -1.39 11.83
C LEU A 89 10.19 -1.13 11.18
N GLY A 90 10.24 -1.12 9.85
CA GLY A 90 11.45 -0.99 9.06
C GLY A 90 12.09 0.39 9.16
N SER A 91 11.31 1.48 9.25
CA SER A 91 11.87 2.83 9.45
C SER A 91 12.65 2.94 10.75
N SER A 92 12.16 2.32 11.83
CA SER A 92 12.88 2.27 13.11
C SER A 92 14.08 1.32 13.06
N LEU A 93 13.97 0.19 12.36
CA LEU A 93 15.07 -0.75 12.12
C LEU A 93 16.26 -0.06 11.44
N VAL A 94 16.01 0.64 10.32
CA VAL A 94 17.09 1.35 9.61
C VAL A 94 17.57 2.57 10.38
N GLY A 95 16.74 3.19 11.23
CA GLY A 95 17.18 4.23 12.15
C GLY A 95 18.13 3.73 13.22
N TYR A 96 17.87 2.55 13.77
CA TYR A 96 18.78 1.92 14.74
C TYR A 96 20.10 1.52 14.07
N SER A 97 20.04 1.03 12.84
CA SER A 97 21.21 0.53 12.10
C SER A 97 22.07 1.65 11.51
N TYR A 98 21.45 2.70 10.97
CA TYR A 98 22.12 3.74 10.17
C TYR A 98 22.03 5.14 10.78
N GLY A 99 21.39 5.28 11.95
CA GLY A 99 21.13 6.56 12.58
C GLY A 99 20.04 7.35 11.85
N ILE A 100 20.02 8.67 12.04
CA ILE A 100 19.00 9.58 11.50
C ILE A 100 18.90 9.56 9.97
N SER A 101 19.94 9.07 9.28
CA SER A 101 19.97 8.86 7.84
C SER A 101 18.95 7.82 7.37
N GLY A 102 18.78 6.72 8.11
CA GLY A 102 17.92 5.60 7.73
C GLY A 102 16.44 6.00 7.55
N PRO A 103 15.77 6.57 8.57
CA PRO A 103 14.36 6.94 8.50
C PRO A 103 14.08 8.00 7.43
N PHE A 104 15.02 8.92 7.22
CA PHE A 104 14.92 9.91 6.16
C PHE A 104 14.97 9.26 4.78
N TRP A 105 15.96 8.38 4.52
CA TRP A 105 16.05 7.66 3.25
C TRP A 105 14.88 6.71 3.03
N PHE A 106 14.32 6.14 4.10
CA PHE A 106 13.08 5.36 4.03
C PHE A 106 11.93 6.24 3.51
N ALA A 107 11.69 7.38 4.16
CA ALA A 107 10.63 8.31 3.77
C ALA A 107 10.82 8.86 2.35
N ALA A 108 12.05 9.26 2.02
CA ALA A 108 12.43 9.75 0.70
C ALA A 108 12.35 8.66 -0.37
N GLY A 109 12.53 7.39 -0.02
CA GLY A 109 12.39 6.26 -0.94
C GLY A 109 10.94 5.95 -1.33
N CYS A 110 9.95 6.41 -0.55
CA CYS A 110 8.53 6.22 -0.85
C CYS A 110 7.91 7.46 -1.49
N SER A 111 8.02 8.62 -0.84
CA SER A 111 7.22 9.82 -1.15
C SER A 111 7.26 10.25 -2.64
N PRO A 112 8.43 10.39 -3.30
CA PRO A 112 8.51 10.75 -4.72
C PRO A 112 7.79 9.76 -5.64
N MET A 113 7.77 8.47 -5.28
CA MET A 113 7.09 7.45 -6.07
C MET A 113 5.57 7.56 -5.94
N ILE A 114 5.06 7.85 -4.74
CA ILE A 114 3.62 8.11 -4.52
C ILE A 114 3.14 9.24 -5.42
N VAL A 115 3.93 10.32 -5.45
CA VAL A 115 3.61 11.51 -6.23
C VAL A 115 3.79 11.24 -7.74
N PHE A 116 4.82 10.49 -8.13
CA PHE A 116 4.99 10.05 -9.52
C PHE A 116 3.81 9.22 -10.01
N PHE A 117 3.26 8.35 -9.16
CA PHE A 117 2.11 7.52 -9.54
C PHE A 117 0.86 8.36 -9.88
N ALA A 118 0.72 9.57 -9.34
CA ALA A 118 -0.34 10.50 -9.72
C ALA A 118 -0.34 10.78 -11.24
N LEU A 119 0.85 10.88 -11.85
CA LEU A 119 1.00 11.05 -13.29
C LEU A 119 0.48 9.83 -14.05
N LEU A 120 0.91 8.63 -13.66
CA LEU A 120 0.48 7.38 -14.31
C LEU A 120 -1.03 7.18 -14.19
N GLY A 121 -1.59 7.37 -12.99
CA GLY A 121 -3.03 7.26 -12.75
C GLY A 121 -3.85 8.23 -13.61
N MET A 122 -3.41 9.49 -13.73
CA MET A 122 -4.07 10.45 -14.62
C MET A 122 -3.96 10.09 -16.09
N VAL A 123 -2.79 9.63 -16.53
CA VAL A 123 -2.58 9.28 -17.93
C VAL A 123 -3.41 8.05 -18.32
N CYS A 124 -3.51 7.05 -17.45
CA CYS A 124 -4.43 5.93 -17.64
C CYS A 124 -5.87 6.43 -17.80
N LYS A 125 -6.36 7.28 -16.89
CA LYS A 125 -7.73 7.84 -16.97
C LYS A 125 -7.99 8.64 -18.25
N MET A 126 -7.01 9.41 -18.70
CA MET A 126 -7.15 10.20 -19.94
C MET A 126 -7.29 9.34 -21.19
N ARG A 127 -6.66 8.16 -21.18
CA ARG A 127 -6.55 7.28 -22.36
C ARG A 127 -7.61 6.19 -22.37
N ILE A 128 -7.86 5.59 -21.22
CA ILE A 128 -8.77 4.46 -21.05
C ILE A 128 -9.51 4.58 -19.70
N PRO A 129 -10.48 5.49 -19.58
CA PRO A 129 -11.19 5.73 -18.32
C PRO A 129 -12.00 4.52 -17.85
N GLU A 130 -12.38 3.64 -18.77
CA GLU A 130 -13.15 2.42 -18.50
C GLU A 130 -12.32 1.24 -17.97
N ALA A 131 -10.98 1.31 -17.99
CA ALA A 131 -10.14 0.21 -17.51
C ALA A 131 -10.33 -0.06 -16.01
N HIS A 132 -10.19 -1.34 -15.67
CA HIS A 132 -10.22 -1.86 -14.30
C HIS A 132 -8.81 -2.20 -13.82
N THR A 133 -7.96 -2.74 -14.71
CA THR A 133 -6.57 -3.11 -14.37
C THR A 133 -5.56 -2.51 -15.34
N LEU A 134 -4.28 -2.45 -14.92
CA LEU A 134 -3.18 -2.11 -15.82
C LEU A 134 -3.00 -3.14 -16.94
N LEU A 135 -3.30 -4.41 -16.64
CA LEU A 135 -3.08 -5.54 -17.52
C LEU A 135 -3.99 -5.49 -18.76
N GLU A 136 -5.22 -5.00 -18.63
CA GLU A 136 -6.10 -4.69 -19.77
C GLU A 136 -5.45 -3.72 -20.75
N ILE A 137 -4.78 -2.67 -20.25
CA ILE A 137 -4.06 -1.69 -21.08
C ILE A 137 -2.92 -2.35 -21.86
N VAL A 138 -2.14 -3.20 -21.18
CA VAL A 138 -1.04 -3.96 -21.80
C VAL A 138 -1.58 -4.90 -22.89
N ARG A 139 -2.69 -5.59 -22.61
CA ARG A 139 -3.34 -6.51 -23.55
C ARG A 139 -3.84 -5.79 -24.79
N ILE A 140 -4.58 -4.70 -24.64
CA ILE A 140 -5.15 -3.96 -25.78
C ILE A 140 -4.00 -3.44 -26.67
N ARG A 141 -2.95 -2.91 -26.06
CA ARG A 141 -1.83 -2.33 -26.81
C ARG A 141 -0.91 -3.36 -27.47
N TYR A 142 -0.64 -4.49 -26.83
CA TYR A 142 0.44 -5.40 -27.23
C TYR A 142 0.01 -6.86 -27.42
N GLY A 143 -1.23 -7.19 -27.10
CA GLY A 143 -1.81 -8.53 -27.23
C GLY A 143 -1.45 -9.49 -26.11
N THR A 144 -1.90 -10.74 -26.27
CA THR A 144 -1.91 -11.80 -25.27
C THR A 144 -0.55 -12.13 -24.65
N VAL A 145 0.53 -12.14 -25.43
CA VAL A 145 1.86 -12.53 -24.90
C VAL A 145 2.37 -11.50 -23.89
N ALA A 146 2.25 -10.21 -24.22
CA ALA A 146 2.61 -9.15 -23.27
C ALA A 146 1.72 -9.20 -22.04
N HIS A 147 0.42 -9.44 -22.23
CA HIS A 147 -0.52 -9.57 -21.13
C HIS A 147 -0.10 -10.67 -20.12
N ILE A 148 0.26 -11.86 -20.59
CA ILE A 148 0.70 -12.98 -19.73
C ILE A 148 2.01 -12.63 -19.00
N VAL A 149 2.98 -12.00 -19.67
CA VAL A 149 4.25 -11.61 -19.03
C VAL A 149 4.02 -10.61 -17.90
N PHE A 150 3.21 -9.57 -18.12
CA PHE A 150 2.93 -8.58 -17.08
C PHE A 150 2.04 -9.14 -15.98
N MET A 151 1.10 -10.04 -16.31
CA MET A 151 0.32 -10.74 -15.32
C MET A 151 1.22 -11.54 -14.36
N PHE A 152 2.22 -12.25 -14.88
CA PHE A 152 3.22 -12.93 -14.07
C PHE A 152 3.97 -11.95 -13.15
N LEU A 153 4.47 -10.84 -13.70
CA LEU A 153 5.21 -9.83 -12.92
C LEU A 153 4.37 -9.17 -11.83
N CYS A 154 3.12 -8.83 -12.13
CA CYS A 154 2.17 -8.26 -11.17
C CYS A 154 1.86 -9.25 -10.05
N LEU A 155 1.50 -10.50 -10.36
CA LEU A 155 1.20 -11.53 -9.36
C LEU A 155 2.42 -11.85 -8.48
N LEU A 156 3.62 -11.90 -9.07
CA LEU A 156 4.87 -12.09 -8.35
C LEU A 156 5.11 -10.92 -7.38
N ASN A 157 4.96 -9.69 -7.85
CA ASN A 157 5.08 -8.49 -7.03
C ASN A 157 4.07 -8.47 -5.87
N ASN A 158 2.80 -8.72 -6.14
CA ASN A 158 1.75 -8.76 -5.12
C ASN A 158 2.00 -9.85 -4.07
N LEU A 159 2.50 -11.03 -4.48
CA LEU A 159 2.82 -12.12 -3.56
C LEU A 159 3.97 -11.76 -2.62
N PHE A 160 5.08 -11.23 -3.15
CA PHE A 160 6.22 -10.83 -2.32
C PHE A 160 5.91 -9.62 -1.43
N ALA A 161 5.10 -8.67 -1.90
CA ALA A 161 4.62 -7.55 -1.09
C ALA A 161 3.88 -8.04 0.16
N VAL A 162 2.89 -8.93 0.01
CA VAL A 162 2.15 -9.46 1.16
C VAL A 162 3.03 -10.32 2.06
N ALA A 163 3.89 -11.17 1.48
CA ALA A 163 4.71 -12.08 2.26
C ALA A 163 5.69 -11.34 3.17
N ASN A 164 6.33 -10.28 2.67
CA ASN A 164 7.20 -9.38 3.43
C ASN A 164 6.44 -8.78 4.64
N MET A 165 5.20 -8.36 4.41
CA MET A 165 4.37 -7.74 5.45
C MET A 165 3.87 -8.70 6.51
N LEU A 166 3.46 -9.91 6.12
CA LEU A 166 3.04 -10.96 7.04
C LEU A 166 4.21 -11.45 7.90
N LEU A 167 5.42 -11.57 7.34
CA LEU A 167 6.62 -11.88 8.12
C LEU A 167 6.89 -10.83 9.19
N GLY A 168 6.89 -9.55 8.81
CA GLY A 168 7.11 -8.45 9.75
C GLY A 168 6.05 -8.37 10.85
N ALA A 169 4.77 -8.48 10.46
CA ALA A 169 3.67 -8.42 11.41
C ALA A 169 3.65 -9.62 12.36
N SER A 170 3.82 -10.84 11.85
CA SER A 170 3.82 -12.06 12.66
C SER A 170 4.99 -12.10 13.65
N ALA A 171 6.18 -11.61 13.25
CA ALA A 171 7.33 -11.48 14.15
C ALA A 171 7.04 -10.49 15.30
N ALA A 172 6.48 -9.32 15.00
CA ALA A 172 6.10 -8.34 16.02
C ALA A 172 4.98 -8.86 16.94
N ILE A 173 3.96 -9.52 16.39
CA ILE A 173 2.87 -10.14 17.16
C ILE A 173 3.42 -11.21 18.11
N ASN A 174 4.30 -12.08 17.62
CA ASN A 174 4.95 -13.12 18.43
C ASN A 174 5.76 -12.51 19.57
N ALA A 175 6.63 -11.52 19.27
CA ALA A 175 7.44 -10.86 20.29
C ALA A 175 6.59 -10.13 21.35
N LEU A 176 5.47 -9.54 20.96
CA LEU A 176 4.62 -8.76 21.86
C LEU A 176 3.67 -9.61 22.71
N THR A 177 3.23 -10.77 22.22
CA THR A 177 2.12 -11.54 22.82
C THR A 177 2.43 -13.01 23.08
N GLY A 178 3.50 -13.54 22.50
CA GLY A 178 3.85 -14.96 22.54
C GLY A 178 3.01 -15.85 21.62
N ILE A 179 2.12 -15.30 20.79
CA ILE A 179 1.40 -16.08 19.77
C ILE A 179 2.39 -16.67 18.78
N HIS A 180 2.23 -17.96 18.49
CA HIS A 180 3.09 -18.63 17.52
C HIS A 180 3.06 -17.93 16.15
N THR A 181 4.23 -17.67 15.57
CA THR A 181 4.38 -16.90 14.31
C THR A 181 3.46 -17.41 13.21
N ILE A 182 3.38 -18.73 13.02
CA ILE A 182 2.52 -19.34 11.99
C ILE A 182 1.04 -19.09 12.27
N ALA A 183 0.61 -19.12 13.53
CA ALA A 183 -0.78 -18.81 13.87
C ALA A 183 -1.09 -17.35 13.55
N ALA A 184 -0.20 -16.42 13.86
CA ALA A 184 -0.35 -15.01 13.48
C ALA A 184 -0.42 -14.85 11.95
N THR A 185 0.45 -15.52 11.19
CA THR A 185 0.49 -15.47 9.72
C THR A 185 -0.82 -15.92 9.06
N PHE A 186 -1.48 -16.96 9.58
CA PHE A 186 -2.74 -17.47 9.03
C PHE A 186 -3.98 -16.77 9.57
N LEU A 187 -3.96 -16.27 10.82
CA LEU A 187 -5.14 -15.65 11.43
C LEU A 187 -5.32 -14.19 11.04
N VAL A 188 -4.23 -13.43 10.83
CA VAL A 188 -4.30 -12.03 10.38
C VAL A 188 -5.12 -11.88 9.08
N PRO A 189 -4.93 -12.74 8.05
CA PRO A 189 -5.74 -12.70 6.84
C PRO A 189 -7.24 -12.95 6.99
N VAL A 190 -7.69 -13.65 8.03
CA VAL A 190 -9.07 -14.13 8.11
C VAL A 190 -10.07 -12.96 8.14
N GLY A 191 -9.86 -11.99 9.02
CA GLY A 191 -10.73 -10.82 9.12
C GLY A 191 -10.76 -10.01 7.82
N VAL A 192 -9.60 -9.88 7.17
CA VAL A 192 -9.44 -9.15 5.91
C VAL A 192 -10.19 -9.80 4.77
N VAL A 193 -10.01 -11.10 4.58
CA VAL A 193 -10.72 -11.87 3.56
C VAL A 193 -12.23 -11.71 3.72
N LEU A 194 -12.76 -11.77 4.94
CA LEU A 194 -14.18 -11.66 5.21
C LEU A 194 -14.76 -10.29 4.83
N TYR A 195 -14.10 -9.19 5.20
CA TYR A 195 -14.64 -7.86 4.92
C TYR A 195 -14.44 -7.44 3.47
N THR A 196 -13.34 -7.85 2.84
CA THR A 196 -13.10 -7.57 1.44
C THR A 196 -14.05 -8.35 0.55
N PHE A 197 -14.39 -9.59 0.91
CA PHE A 197 -15.36 -10.41 0.21
C PHE A 197 -16.73 -9.71 0.09
N VAL A 198 -17.18 -8.99 1.13
CA VAL A 198 -18.51 -8.35 1.09
C VAL A 198 -18.45 -6.90 0.59
N GLY A 199 -17.39 -6.18 0.92
CA GLY A 199 -17.35 -4.72 0.84
C GLY A 199 -16.88 -4.12 -0.49
N GLY A 200 -16.09 -4.84 -1.28
CA GLY A 200 -15.46 -4.29 -2.49
C GLY A 200 -14.51 -3.11 -2.21
N ILE A 201 -14.14 -2.37 -3.26
CA ILE A 201 -13.10 -1.34 -3.18
C ILE A 201 -13.51 -0.14 -2.31
N LYS A 202 -14.77 0.31 -2.34
CA LYS A 202 -15.19 1.50 -1.56
C LYS A 202 -15.17 1.23 -0.06
N ALA A 203 -15.55 0.02 0.35
CA ALA A 203 -15.36 -0.41 1.74
C ALA A 203 -13.88 -0.38 2.11
N THR A 204 -12.99 -0.74 1.18
CA THR A 204 -11.54 -0.71 1.41
C THR A 204 -11.03 0.71 1.58
N PHE A 205 -11.49 1.69 0.81
CA PHE A 205 -11.16 3.10 1.04
C PHE A 205 -11.53 3.57 2.46
N LEU A 206 -12.68 3.14 2.97
CA LEU A 206 -13.12 3.51 4.31
C LEU A 206 -12.35 2.78 5.41
N THR A 207 -12.05 1.48 5.25
CA THR A 207 -11.17 0.77 6.20
C THR A 207 -9.78 1.38 6.23
N ASP A 208 -9.24 1.71 5.06
CA ASP A 208 -7.93 2.35 4.91
C ASP A 208 -7.87 3.67 5.68
N TYR A 209 -8.94 4.47 5.59
CA TYR A 209 -9.09 5.69 6.36
C TYR A 209 -9.07 5.42 7.88
N ILE A 210 -9.86 4.46 8.36
CA ILE A 210 -9.92 4.12 9.80
C ILE A 210 -8.56 3.61 10.30
N HIS A 211 -7.92 2.71 9.54
CA HIS A 211 -6.59 2.18 9.85
C HIS A 211 -5.55 3.30 9.93
N THR A 212 -5.51 4.17 8.92
CA THR A 212 -4.58 5.32 8.85
C THR A 212 -4.78 6.26 10.03
N PHE A 213 -6.04 6.59 10.34
CA PHE A 213 -6.36 7.49 11.44
C PHE A 213 -5.92 6.91 12.79
N ALA A 214 -6.22 5.64 13.05
CA ALA A 214 -5.80 4.94 14.26
C ALA A 214 -4.28 4.88 14.40
N ILE A 215 -3.56 4.53 13.32
CA ILE A 215 -2.09 4.49 13.30
C ILE A 215 -1.51 5.88 13.59
N LEU A 216 -2.04 6.94 12.98
CA LEU A 216 -1.55 8.31 13.19
C LEU A 216 -1.79 8.79 14.62
N ILE A 217 -2.92 8.44 15.25
CA ILE A 217 -3.16 8.73 16.68
C ILE A 217 -2.08 8.06 17.55
N ILE A 218 -1.75 6.80 17.27
CA ILE A 218 -0.71 6.05 17.99
C ILE A 218 0.67 6.69 17.80
N ILE A 219 1.00 7.11 16.58
CA ILE A 219 2.26 7.79 16.29
C ILE A 219 2.32 9.14 17.03
N CYS A 220 1.28 9.96 16.95
CA CYS A 220 1.20 11.23 17.69
C CYS A 220 1.29 11.01 19.20
N PHE A 221 0.69 9.95 19.75
CA PHE A 221 0.87 9.56 21.14
C PHE A 221 2.36 9.34 21.48
N PHE A 222 3.11 8.60 20.67
CA PHE A 222 4.55 8.39 20.90
C PHE A 222 5.37 9.67 20.79
N THR A 223 5.00 10.60 19.90
CA THR A 223 5.69 11.90 19.76
C THR A 223 5.61 12.75 21.03
N VAL A 224 4.55 12.58 21.82
CA VAL A 224 4.42 13.22 23.12
C VAL A 224 5.06 12.36 24.20
N LYS A 225 4.71 11.08 24.25
CA LYS A 225 5.08 10.17 25.33
C LYS A 225 6.59 10.04 25.51
N ALA A 226 7.36 10.03 24.42
CA ALA A 226 8.82 9.91 24.45
C ALA A 226 9.51 10.97 25.32
N PHE A 227 8.94 12.17 25.46
CA PHE A 227 9.53 13.26 26.23
C PHE A 227 8.96 13.40 27.65
N THR A 228 7.97 12.57 28.01
CA THR A 228 7.33 12.62 29.34
C THR A 228 7.98 11.71 30.37
N ILE A 229 8.94 10.87 29.96
CA ILE A 229 9.64 9.97 30.88
C ILE A 229 10.89 10.65 31.44
N PRO A 230 11.24 10.45 32.72
CA PRO A 230 12.40 11.10 33.34
C PRO A 230 13.73 10.81 32.63
N GLU A 231 13.88 9.62 32.06
CA GLU A 231 15.10 9.16 31.41
C GLU A 231 15.45 9.98 30.16
N ILE A 232 14.43 10.50 29.46
CA ILE A 232 14.59 11.33 28.25
C ILE A 232 14.39 12.81 28.58
N GLY A 233 13.25 13.15 29.19
CA GLY A 233 12.85 14.48 29.67
C GLY A 233 12.67 15.58 28.60
N SER A 234 13.44 15.56 27.52
CA SER A 234 13.39 16.56 26.43
C SER A 234 14.05 16.02 25.15
N ILE A 235 13.84 16.71 24.03
CA ILE A 235 14.54 16.39 22.77
C ILE A 235 16.06 16.54 22.92
N GLY A 236 16.50 17.54 23.70
CA GLY A 236 17.91 17.73 24.02
C GLY A 236 18.48 16.59 24.86
N GLY A 237 17.72 16.06 25.82
CA GLY A 237 18.10 14.87 26.57
C GLY A 237 18.21 13.63 25.69
N LEU A 238 17.28 13.45 24.74
CA LEU A 238 17.36 12.38 23.75
C LEU A 238 18.64 12.46 22.90
N TYR A 239 19.02 13.67 22.47
CA TYR A 239 20.29 13.90 21.76
C TYR A 239 21.49 13.42 22.58
N ASP A 240 21.57 13.80 23.86
CA ASP A 240 22.68 13.44 24.73
C ASP A 240 22.78 11.91 24.92
N LEU A 241 21.64 11.23 25.03
CA LEU A 241 21.56 9.77 25.10
C LEU A 241 22.06 9.10 23.81
N VAL A 242 21.67 9.61 22.63
CA VAL A 242 22.12 9.06 21.34
C VAL A 242 23.62 9.29 21.12
N VAL A 243 24.16 10.44 21.52
CA VAL A 243 25.60 10.70 21.53
C VAL A 243 26.31 9.70 22.44
N SER A 244 25.78 9.48 23.65
CA SER A 244 26.32 8.50 24.61
C SER A 244 26.25 7.06 24.08
N ALA A 245 25.23 6.73 23.29
CA ALA A 245 25.11 5.44 22.61
C ALA A 245 26.20 5.27 21.54
N ALA A 246 26.49 6.32 20.76
CA ALA A 246 27.58 6.30 19.77
C ALA A 246 28.96 6.10 20.42
N LEU A 247 29.20 6.65 21.61
CA LEU A 247 30.45 6.44 22.35
C LEU A 247 30.63 4.99 22.81
N ARG A 248 29.54 4.33 23.21
CA ARG A 248 29.55 2.91 23.63
C ARG A 248 29.66 1.97 22.43
N HIS A 249 28.88 2.24 21.40
CA HIS A 249 28.74 1.40 20.21
C HIS A 249 28.73 2.27 18.95
N PRO A 250 29.91 2.64 18.43
CA PRO A 250 30.01 3.53 17.28
C PRO A 250 29.46 2.86 16.01
N PRO A 251 28.55 3.51 15.26
CA PRO A 251 28.06 2.97 13.99
C PRO A 251 29.17 2.92 12.94
N THR A 252 29.30 1.77 12.28
CA THR A 252 30.26 1.58 11.19
C THR A 252 29.76 2.26 9.91
N GLY A 253 30.65 2.89 9.14
CA GLY A 253 30.31 3.53 7.87
C GLY A 253 29.62 4.90 7.97
N ASN A 254 29.30 5.37 9.17
CA ASN A 254 28.80 6.73 9.42
C ASN A 254 29.97 7.69 9.65
N HIS A 255 29.90 8.89 9.05
CA HIS A 255 30.92 9.92 9.29
C HIS A 255 30.99 10.33 10.76
N GLY A 256 32.20 10.44 11.31
CA GLY A 256 32.41 10.77 12.71
C GLY A 256 31.93 9.69 13.70
N SER A 257 31.63 8.48 13.21
CA SER A 257 31.13 7.35 14.01
C SER A 257 29.95 7.74 14.91
N THR A 258 29.00 8.51 14.34
CA THR A 258 27.81 9.02 15.04
C THR A 258 26.53 8.56 14.36
N TYR A 259 25.47 8.39 15.15
CA TYR A 259 24.11 8.15 14.64
C TYR A 259 23.45 9.45 14.12
N LEU A 260 24.09 10.60 14.32
CA LEU A 260 23.53 11.93 14.08
C LEU A 260 24.14 12.61 12.84
N THR A 261 24.20 11.88 11.73
CA THR A 261 24.67 12.40 10.44
C THR A 261 23.86 11.81 9.29
N MET A 262 23.68 12.59 8.22
CA MET A 262 23.17 12.05 6.95
C MET A 262 24.24 11.29 6.17
N THR A 263 25.52 11.41 6.56
CA THR A 263 26.67 10.79 5.89
C THR A 263 26.86 9.35 6.34
N SER A 264 25.88 8.51 6.04
CA SER A 264 25.89 7.07 6.28
C SER A 264 25.98 6.33 4.95
N LYS A 265 27.06 5.58 4.73
CA LYS A 265 27.24 4.81 3.48
C LYS A 265 26.11 3.80 3.30
N ASP A 266 25.84 3.00 4.32
CA ASP A 266 24.80 1.96 4.24
C ASP A 266 23.40 2.56 4.26
N GLY A 267 23.19 3.70 4.95
CA GLY A 267 21.95 4.47 4.86
C GLY A 267 21.64 4.95 3.44
N LEU A 268 22.64 5.51 2.73
CA LEU A 268 22.48 5.94 1.34
C LEU A 268 22.24 4.76 0.40
N LEU A 269 22.97 3.66 0.57
CA LEU A 269 22.78 2.44 -0.21
C LEU A 269 21.38 1.87 -0.01
N PHE A 270 20.92 1.78 1.24
CA PHE A 270 19.55 1.43 1.57
C PHE A 270 18.56 2.37 0.89
N GLY A 271 18.79 3.69 0.92
CA GLY A 271 17.95 4.65 0.22
C GLY A 271 17.82 4.33 -1.27
N ILE A 272 18.93 4.07 -1.97
CA ILE A 272 18.94 3.78 -3.41
C ILE A 272 18.15 2.49 -3.71
N LEU A 273 18.42 1.44 -2.92
CA LEU A 273 17.67 0.19 -2.99
C LEU A 273 16.19 0.43 -2.78
N HIS A 274 15.83 1.13 -1.70
CA HIS A 274 14.45 1.31 -1.28
C HIS A 274 13.66 2.13 -2.30
N LEU A 275 14.24 3.19 -2.85
CA LEU A 275 13.65 3.96 -3.95
C LEU A 275 13.34 3.06 -5.14
N CYS A 276 14.34 2.32 -5.65
CA CYS A 276 14.15 1.47 -6.83
C CYS A 276 13.09 0.40 -6.56
N ALA A 277 13.19 -0.30 -5.42
CA ALA A 277 12.24 -1.33 -5.02
C ALA A 277 10.80 -0.79 -4.94
N ASN A 278 10.60 0.40 -4.36
CA ASN A 278 9.28 1.01 -4.25
C ASN A 278 8.70 1.45 -5.61
N PHE A 279 9.54 1.91 -6.54
CA PHE A 279 9.11 2.15 -7.93
C PHE A 279 8.59 0.86 -8.57
N GLY A 280 9.33 -0.24 -8.43
CA GLY A 280 8.92 -1.56 -8.91
C GLY A 280 7.60 -2.00 -8.29
N LEU A 281 7.54 -1.89 -6.96
CA LEU A 281 6.41 -2.32 -6.17
C LEU A 281 5.10 -1.70 -6.63
N VAL A 282 5.09 -0.40 -6.84
CA VAL A 282 3.86 0.35 -7.11
C VAL A 282 3.47 0.26 -8.57
N ILE A 283 4.43 0.35 -9.50
CA ILE A 283 4.13 0.32 -10.94
C ILE A 283 3.65 -1.08 -11.33
N MET A 284 4.12 -2.12 -10.64
CA MET A 284 3.66 -3.50 -10.87
C MET A 284 2.48 -3.92 -9.98
N ASP A 285 2.04 -3.10 -9.03
CA ASP A 285 0.93 -3.47 -8.14
C ASP A 285 -0.40 -2.91 -8.66
N THR A 286 -1.29 -3.84 -9.04
CA THR A 286 -2.63 -3.51 -9.53
C THR A 286 -3.48 -2.75 -8.50
N SER A 287 -3.22 -2.88 -7.19
CA SER A 287 -3.97 -2.20 -6.13
C SER A 287 -3.93 -0.68 -6.26
N PHE A 288 -2.76 -0.11 -6.65
CA PHE A 288 -2.61 1.32 -6.85
C PHE A 288 -3.37 1.80 -8.08
N PHE A 289 -3.34 1.03 -9.18
CA PHE A 289 -4.11 1.36 -10.39
C PHE A 289 -5.60 1.33 -10.11
N VAL A 290 -6.08 0.32 -9.40
CA VAL A 290 -7.49 0.16 -9.00
C VAL A 290 -7.95 1.34 -8.14
N LYS A 291 -7.12 1.80 -7.17
CA LYS A 291 -7.41 3.01 -6.38
C LYS A 291 -7.38 4.29 -7.20
N ALA A 292 -6.42 4.43 -8.12
CA ALA A 292 -6.41 5.55 -9.04
C ALA A 292 -7.69 5.56 -9.89
N PHE A 293 -8.07 4.44 -10.51
CA PHE A 293 -9.31 4.34 -11.28
C PHE A 293 -10.55 4.70 -10.46
N ALA A 294 -10.59 4.33 -9.18
CA ALA A 294 -11.71 4.67 -8.29
C ALA A 294 -11.78 6.14 -7.83
N ALA A 295 -10.66 6.87 -7.83
CA ALA A 295 -10.65 8.30 -7.54
C ALA A 295 -11.36 9.09 -8.65
N SER A 296 -12.09 10.14 -8.30
CA SER A 296 -12.63 11.04 -9.34
C SER A 296 -11.49 11.72 -10.12
N PRO A 297 -11.68 12.10 -11.39
CA PRO A 297 -10.64 12.76 -12.18
C PRO A 297 -10.09 14.04 -11.54
N LYS A 298 -10.94 14.78 -10.81
CA LYS A 298 -10.55 15.99 -10.07
C LYS A 298 -9.78 15.67 -8.76
N ALA A 299 -9.98 14.49 -8.18
CA ALA A 299 -9.36 14.07 -6.93
C ALA A 299 -8.03 13.30 -7.11
N THR A 300 -7.79 12.70 -8.28
CA THR A 300 -6.67 11.79 -8.48
C THR A 300 -5.31 12.46 -8.22
N VAL A 301 -5.00 13.58 -8.88
CA VAL A 301 -3.71 14.27 -8.64
C VAL A 301 -3.63 14.88 -7.24
N PRO A 302 -4.61 15.70 -6.80
CA PRO A 302 -4.53 16.30 -5.47
C PRO A 302 -4.43 15.25 -4.36
N GLY A 303 -5.19 14.15 -4.46
CA GLY A 303 -5.19 13.07 -3.49
C GLY A 303 -3.82 12.38 -3.39
N TYR A 304 -3.23 12.00 -4.52
CA TYR A 304 -1.91 11.33 -4.53
C TYR A 304 -0.76 12.28 -4.15
N VAL A 305 -0.78 13.54 -4.61
CA VAL A 305 0.23 14.54 -4.24
C VAL A 305 0.19 14.81 -2.73
N LEU A 306 -1.01 15.09 -2.19
CA LEU A 306 -1.20 15.34 -0.78
C LEU A 306 -0.84 14.10 0.05
N GLY A 307 -1.31 12.93 -0.36
CA GLY A 307 -0.99 11.66 0.27
C GLY A 307 0.51 11.38 0.29
N GLY A 308 1.22 11.60 -0.83
CA GLY A 308 2.66 11.38 -0.93
C GLY A 308 3.51 12.33 -0.08
N ILE A 309 3.13 13.61 0.01
CA ILE A 309 3.83 14.60 0.84
C ILE A 309 3.57 14.34 2.34
N MET A 310 2.33 14.01 2.71
CA MET A 310 1.99 13.70 4.10
C MET A 310 2.58 12.35 4.55
N TYR A 311 2.61 11.35 3.66
CA TYR A 311 3.20 10.04 3.97
C TYR A 311 4.65 10.16 4.42
N PHE A 312 5.45 11.06 3.82
CA PHE A 312 6.86 11.27 4.18
C PHE A 312 7.06 11.45 5.70
N ALA A 313 6.17 12.20 6.34
CA ALA A 313 6.27 12.50 7.77
C ALA A 313 6.22 11.27 8.66
N ILE A 314 5.53 10.20 8.24
CA ILE A 314 5.26 9.04 9.07
C ILE A 314 6.54 8.23 9.35
N PRO A 315 7.19 7.60 8.35
CA PRO A 315 8.43 6.86 8.59
C PRO A 315 9.57 7.79 9.02
N TRP A 316 9.60 9.05 8.56
CA TRP A 316 10.63 9.99 8.98
C TRP A 316 10.54 10.33 10.47
N CYS A 317 9.37 10.77 10.94
CA CYS A 317 9.16 11.15 12.34
C CYS A 317 9.24 9.92 13.26
N LEU A 318 8.46 8.89 12.97
CA LEU A 318 8.40 7.70 13.82
C LEU A 318 9.75 6.98 13.84
N GLY A 319 10.36 6.76 12.68
CA GLY A 319 11.65 6.09 12.59
C GLY A 319 12.75 6.88 13.29
N THR A 320 12.83 8.21 13.09
CA THR A 320 13.83 9.05 13.78
C THR A 320 13.64 8.98 15.29
N LEU A 321 12.41 9.17 15.76
CA LEU A 321 12.12 9.23 17.19
C LEU A 321 12.36 7.87 17.86
N MET A 322 11.74 6.81 17.34
CA MET A 322 11.71 5.51 18.02
C MET A 322 13.06 4.78 17.91
N SER A 323 13.81 4.96 16.83
CA SER A 323 15.19 4.47 16.79
C SER A 323 16.11 5.23 17.74
N SER A 324 15.96 6.55 17.86
CA SER A 324 16.72 7.36 18.81
C SER A 324 16.41 6.97 20.26
N VAL A 325 15.13 6.69 20.56
CA VAL A 325 14.69 6.15 21.85
C VAL A 325 15.34 4.79 22.12
N ALA A 326 15.31 3.88 21.14
CA ALA A 326 15.95 2.56 21.28
C ALA A 326 17.45 2.70 21.55
N LEU A 327 18.18 3.42 20.70
CA LEU A 327 19.62 3.64 20.85
C LEU A 327 19.96 4.32 22.19
N GLY A 328 19.20 5.33 22.57
CA GLY A 328 19.42 6.11 23.78
C GLY A 328 19.18 5.32 25.07
N LEU A 329 18.12 4.51 25.10
CA LEU A 329 17.71 3.78 26.29
C LEU A 329 18.24 2.34 26.35
N GLU A 330 18.89 1.80 25.33
CA GLU A 330 19.32 0.40 25.28
C GLU A 330 20.13 -0.07 26.51
N ASN A 331 20.90 0.83 27.13
CA ASN A 331 21.69 0.56 28.34
C ASN A 331 20.99 1.03 29.63
N ASN A 332 19.68 1.21 29.60
CA ASN A 332 18.85 1.57 30.74
C ASN A 332 18.03 0.34 31.18
N PRO A 333 17.86 0.06 32.50
CA PRO A 333 17.04 -1.04 33.00
C PRO A 333 15.58 -1.05 32.51
N ALA A 334 15.04 0.09 32.08
CA ALA A 334 13.71 0.17 31.48
C ALA A 334 13.63 -0.45 30.07
N PHE A 335 14.77 -0.62 29.39
CA PHE A 335 14.81 -1.18 28.04
C PHE A 335 14.76 -2.70 28.07
N PRO A 336 13.95 -3.36 27.21
CA PRO A 336 13.62 -4.78 27.39
C PRO A 336 14.79 -5.75 27.31
N THR A 337 15.88 -5.36 26.64
CA THR A 337 17.06 -6.21 26.45
C THR A 337 18.16 -5.94 27.48
N TYR A 338 18.03 -4.94 28.36
CA TYR A 338 19.07 -4.61 29.34
C TYR A 338 19.43 -5.82 30.23
N PRO A 339 20.73 -6.08 30.52
CA PRO A 339 21.91 -5.28 30.18
C PRO A 339 22.55 -5.60 28.82
N ARG A 340 21.97 -6.51 28.03
CA ARG A 340 22.51 -6.86 26.71
C ARG A 340 22.01 -5.88 25.64
N ARG A 341 22.76 -5.82 24.54
CA ARG A 341 22.32 -5.12 23.33
C ARG A 341 21.19 -5.91 22.64
N MET A 342 20.41 -5.23 21.80
CA MET A 342 19.60 -5.90 20.80
C MET A 342 20.48 -6.74 19.87
N THR A 343 20.07 -7.98 19.65
CA THR A 343 20.74 -8.90 18.72
C THR A 343 20.40 -8.53 17.27
N SER A 344 21.27 -8.91 16.33
CA SER A 344 21.01 -8.72 14.89
C SER A 344 19.70 -9.36 14.42
N THR A 345 19.30 -10.49 15.04
CA THR A 345 18.03 -11.15 14.76
C THR A 345 16.84 -10.33 15.26
N GLU A 346 16.90 -9.76 16.46
CA GLU A 346 15.83 -8.89 16.99
C GLU A 346 15.69 -7.61 16.15
N VAL A 347 16.81 -7.01 15.75
CA VAL A 347 16.81 -5.84 14.85
C VAL A 347 16.24 -6.23 13.48
N GLY A 348 16.72 -7.33 12.88
CA GLY A 348 16.27 -7.84 11.58
C GLY A 348 14.80 -8.30 11.54
N ASN A 349 14.24 -8.69 12.68
CA ASN A 349 12.82 -8.98 12.85
C ASN A 349 11.95 -7.72 13.04
N GLY A 350 12.56 -6.52 13.05
CA GLY A 350 11.85 -5.25 13.19
C GLY A 350 11.45 -4.90 14.62
N LEU A 351 12.09 -5.49 15.64
CA LEU A 351 11.68 -5.32 17.04
C LEU A 351 12.14 -4.01 17.69
N VAL A 352 12.88 -3.16 16.96
CA VAL A 352 13.33 -1.84 17.45
C VAL A 352 12.16 -0.98 17.91
N LEU A 353 11.11 -0.87 17.09
CA LEU A 353 9.93 -0.08 17.42
C LEU A 353 9.16 -0.66 18.61
N PRO A 354 8.79 -1.96 18.62
CA PRO A 354 8.21 -2.63 19.80
C PRO A 354 8.98 -2.38 21.09
N TYR A 355 10.31 -2.56 21.08
CA TYR A 355 11.12 -2.42 22.29
C TYR A 355 11.25 -0.98 22.75
N ALA A 356 11.41 -0.02 21.83
CA ALA A 356 11.37 1.40 22.16
C ALA A 356 10.02 1.80 22.79
N ALA A 357 8.90 1.31 22.24
CA ALA A 357 7.58 1.57 22.79
C ALA A 357 7.38 0.96 24.18
N MET A 358 7.91 -0.25 24.41
CA MET A 358 7.91 -0.88 25.73
C MET A 358 8.73 -0.07 26.75
N ALA A 359 9.91 0.42 26.35
CA ALA A 359 10.77 1.19 27.24
C ALA A 359 10.12 2.49 27.73
N ILE A 360 9.35 3.18 26.86
CA ILE A 360 8.77 4.49 27.21
C ILE A 360 7.32 4.40 27.71
N ALA A 361 6.59 3.33 27.42
CA ALA A 361 5.16 3.22 27.73
C ALA A 361 4.73 1.84 28.28
N GLY A 362 5.68 0.96 28.60
CA GLY A 362 5.43 -0.35 29.20
C GLY A 362 4.47 -1.21 28.37
N LYS A 363 3.57 -1.92 29.06
CA LYS A 363 2.53 -2.76 28.42
C LYS A 363 1.57 -1.96 27.52
N GLY A 364 1.33 -0.68 27.83
CA GLY A 364 0.51 0.21 26.99
C GLY A 364 1.18 0.49 25.64
N GLY A 365 2.50 0.72 25.65
CA GLY A 365 3.30 0.86 24.43
C GLY A 365 3.29 -0.39 23.57
N ALA A 366 3.46 -1.57 24.20
CA ALA A 366 3.34 -2.87 23.53
C ALA A 366 1.97 -3.04 22.86
N ALA A 367 0.87 -2.73 23.57
CA ALA A 367 -0.48 -2.85 23.02
C ALA A 367 -0.74 -1.87 21.86
N ALA A 368 -0.20 -0.65 21.95
CA ALA A 368 -0.31 0.34 20.88
C ALA A 368 0.44 -0.10 19.61
N ILE A 369 1.66 -0.63 19.73
CA ILE A 369 2.40 -1.16 18.57
C ILE A 369 1.76 -2.42 18.01
N LEU A 370 1.23 -3.30 18.85
CA LEU A 370 0.46 -4.47 18.40
C LEU A 370 -0.74 -4.03 17.55
N LEU A 371 -1.50 -3.04 18.03
CA LEU A 371 -2.65 -2.50 17.31
C LEU A 371 -2.23 -1.82 16.00
N ALA A 372 -1.22 -0.94 16.03
CA ALA A 372 -0.72 -0.26 14.83
C ALA A 372 -0.20 -1.26 13.78
N THR A 373 0.52 -2.30 14.22
CA THR A 373 1.03 -3.37 13.34
C THR A 373 -0.13 -4.14 12.71
N PHE A 374 -1.15 -4.50 13.51
CA PHE A 374 -2.35 -5.16 13.02
C PHE A 374 -3.08 -4.30 11.98
N MET A 375 -3.33 -3.02 12.26
CA MET A 375 -4.00 -2.10 11.33
C MET A 375 -3.21 -1.90 10.03
N ALA A 376 -1.89 -1.84 10.12
CA ALA A 376 -1.01 -1.69 8.97
C ALA A 376 -1.03 -2.93 8.07
N VAL A 377 -0.91 -4.13 8.65
CA VAL A 377 -0.92 -5.37 7.86
C VAL A 377 -2.29 -5.68 7.29
N THR A 378 -3.39 -5.42 8.01
CA THR A 378 -4.74 -5.66 7.49
C THR A 378 -5.08 -4.71 6.35
N SER A 379 -4.74 -3.43 6.46
CA SER A 379 -4.91 -2.44 5.40
C SER A 379 -4.26 -2.89 4.09
N THR A 380 -2.96 -3.21 4.14
CA THR A 380 -2.26 -3.62 2.93
C THR A 380 -2.78 -4.95 2.42
N LEU A 381 -3.03 -5.92 3.29
CA LEU A 381 -3.57 -7.19 2.85
C LEU A 381 -4.89 -7.03 2.10
N SER A 382 -5.80 -6.12 2.54
CA SER A 382 -7.03 -5.83 1.78
C SER A 382 -6.74 -5.27 0.39
N ALA A 383 -5.77 -4.38 0.25
CA ALA A 383 -5.39 -3.83 -1.06
C ALA A 383 -4.85 -4.93 -1.99
N GLN A 384 -4.05 -5.84 -1.46
CA GLN A 384 -3.38 -6.90 -2.23
C GLN A 384 -4.36 -8.01 -2.65
N VAL A 385 -5.27 -8.44 -1.76
CA VAL A 385 -6.31 -9.41 -2.15
C VAL A 385 -7.27 -8.82 -3.19
N ILE A 386 -7.55 -7.51 -3.16
CA ILE A 386 -8.35 -6.84 -4.21
C ILE A 386 -7.59 -6.83 -5.53
N ALA A 387 -6.30 -6.47 -5.51
CA ALA A 387 -5.46 -6.49 -6.70
C ALA A 387 -5.48 -7.87 -7.38
N VAL A 388 -5.12 -8.92 -6.63
CA VAL A 388 -5.04 -10.28 -7.19
C VAL A 388 -6.42 -10.81 -7.58
N SER A 389 -7.46 -10.52 -6.80
CA SER A 389 -8.83 -10.89 -7.19
C SER A 389 -9.29 -10.25 -8.49
N SER A 390 -8.87 -9.00 -8.75
CA SER A 390 -9.19 -8.28 -9.99
C SER A 390 -8.44 -8.88 -11.18
N ILE A 391 -7.16 -9.26 -10.99
CA ILE A 391 -6.40 -9.99 -12.01
C ILE A 391 -7.10 -11.32 -12.35
N ILE A 392 -7.53 -12.08 -11.33
CA ILE A 392 -8.20 -13.36 -11.54
C ILE A 392 -9.53 -13.19 -12.28
N SER A 393 -10.32 -12.17 -11.93
CA SER A 393 -11.66 -12.01 -12.51
C SER A 393 -11.65 -11.35 -13.89
N PHE A 394 -10.89 -10.27 -14.10
CA PHE A 394 -10.86 -9.52 -15.36
C PHE A 394 -9.82 -10.07 -16.35
N ASP A 395 -8.60 -10.28 -15.89
CA ASP A 395 -7.46 -10.57 -16.76
C ASP A 395 -7.32 -12.07 -17.05
N ILE A 396 -7.80 -12.93 -16.16
CA ILE A 396 -7.82 -14.39 -16.36
C ILE A 396 -9.21 -14.84 -16.83
N TYR A 397 -10.21 -14.76 -15.95
CA TYR A 397 -11.51 -15.37 -16.19
C TYR A 397 -12.29 -14.70 -17.33
N ARG A 398 -12.58 -13.40 -17.22
CA ARG A 398 -13.31 -12.67 -18.27
C ARG A 398 -12.53 -12.67 -19.58
N THR A 399 -11.23 -12.49 -19.52
CA THR A 399 -10.39 -12.37 -20.73
C THR A 399 -10.21 -13.69 -21.51
N TYR A 400 -9.89 -14.80 -20.83
CA TYR A 400 -9.49 -16.05 -21.49
C TYR A 400 -10.52 -17.17 -21.40
N PHE A 401 -11.34 -17.21 -20.34
CA PHE A 401 -12.30 -18.30 -20.12
C PHE A 401 -13.72 -17.94 -20.55
N ARG A 402 -14.18 -16.72 -20.24
CA ARG A 402 -15.54 -16.27 -20.56
C ARG A 402 -15.61 -14.78 -20.93
N PRO A 403 -15.33 -14.43 -22.21
CA PRO A 403 -15.39 -13.05 -22.72
C PRO A 403 -16.70 -12.29 -22.47
N GLN A 404 -17.82 -13.01 -22.40
CA GLN A 404 -19.16 -12.45 -22.14
C GLN A 404 -19.62 -12.69 -20.68
N ALA A 405 -18.69 -12.66 -19.72
CA ALA A 405 -19.01 -12.83 -18.30
C ALA A 405 -19.98 -11.74 -17.81
N THR A 406 -20.98 -12.15 -17.01
CA THR A 406 -21.92 -11.22 -16.37
C THR A 406 -21.32 -10.59 -15.10
N ASP A 407 -21.95 -9.53 -14.57
CA ASP A 407 -21.57 -8.96 -13.25
C ASP A 407 -21.45 -10.03 -12.16
N ALA A 408 -22.44 -10.94 -12.10
CA ALA A 408 -22.48 -12.00 -11.11
C ALA A 408 -21.35 -13.03 -11.29
N ASP A 409 -20.93 -13.30 -12.52
CA ASP A 409 -19.80 -14.17 -12.80
C ASP A 409 -18.48 -13.53 -12.35
N VAL A 410 -18.24 -12.26 -12.71
CA VAL A 410 -17.00 -11.54 -12.36
C VAL A 410 -16.86 -11.38 -10.85
N ILE A 411 -17.93 -10.99 -10.15
CA ILE A 411 -17.93 -10.87 -8.69
C ILE A 411 -17.64 -12.22 -8.03
N ARG A 412 -18.23 -13.32 -8.53
CA ARG A 412 -17.98 -14.67 -8.00
C ARG A 412 -16.51 -15.07 -8.15
N TRP A 413 -15.89 -14.80 -9.28
CA TRP A 413 -14.46 -15.09 -9.49
C TRP A 413 -13.53 -14.18 -8.69
N SER A 414 -13.93 -12.92 -8.47
CA SER A 414 -13.23 -12.04 -7.53
C SER A 414 -13.27 -12.61 -6.11
N HIS A 415 -14.43 -13.09 -5.64
CA HIS A 415 -14.57 -13.74 -4.34
C HIS A 415 -13.67 -14.98 -4.18
N TYR A 416 -13.61 -15.84 -5.20
CA TYR A 416 -12.66 -16.97 -5.20
C TYR A 416 -11.22 -16.49 -5.13
N GLY A 417 -10.88 -15.43 -5.89
CA GLY A 417 -9.55 -14.82 -5.87
C GLY A 417 -9.14 -14.28 -4.49
N VAL A 418 -10.05 -13.62 -3.77
CA VAL A 418 -9.78 -13.09 -2.42
C VAL A 418 -9.42 -14.21 -1.45
N VAL A 419 -10.21 -15.29 -1.42
CA VAL A 419 -9.97 -16.44 -0.52
C VAL A 419 -8.69 -17.18 -0.92
N PHE A 420 -8.55 -17.49 -2.22
CA PHE A 420 -7.39 -18.19 -2.77
C PHE A 420 -6.09 -17.46 -2.43
N PHE A 421 -6.02 -16.16 -2.73
CA PHE A 421 -4.80 -15.40 -2.51
C PHE A 421 -4.49 -15.22 -1.02
N GLY A 422 -5.49 -15.04 -0.15
CA GLY A 422 -5.28 -14.99 1.30
C GLY A 422 -4.59 -16.25 1.84
N VAL A 423 -5.01 -17.43 1.38
CA VAL A 423 -4.39 -18.71 1.76
C VAL A 423 -2.98 -18.85 1.17
N VAL A 424 -2.81 -18.57 -0.13
CA VAL A 424 -1.52 -18.67 -0.82
C VAL A 424 -0.48 -17.73 -0.19
N ALA A 425 -0.86 -16.49 0.11
CA ALA A 425 0.05 -15.52 0.71
C ALA A 425 0.49 -15.94 2.13
N ALA A 426 -0.43 -16.47 2.94
CA ALA A 426 -0.11 -16.99 4.28
C ALA A 426 0.81 -18.22 4.20
N ALA A 427 0.53 -19.15 3.28
CA ALA A 427 1.36 -20.33 3.04
C ALA A 427 2.76 -19.95 2.54
N PHE A 428 2.86 -19.02 1.61
CA PHE A 428 4.14 -18.55 1.08
C PHE A 428 4.95 -17.78 2.12
N SER A 429 4.31 -16.92 2.92
CA SER A 429 4.97 -16.26 4.07
C SER A 429 5.49 -17.27 5.09
N THR A 430 4.72 -18.34 5.35
CA THR A 430 5.14 -19.45 6.21
C THR A 430 6.35 -20.21 5.65
N LEU A 431 6.38 -20.44 4.33
CA LEU A 431 7.54 -21.02 3.66
C LEU A 431 8.79 -20.16 3.87
N LEU A 432 8.69 -18.85 3.65
CA LEU A 432 9.82 -17.94 3.87
C LEU A 432 10.31 -17.96 5.32
N PHE A 433 9.38 -17.99 6.28
CA PHE A 433 9.73 -18.09 7.70
C PHE A 433 10.56 -19.34 8.00
N TYR A 434 10.13 -20.52 7.54
CA TYR A 434 10.86 -21.77 7.77
C TYR A 434 12.19 -21.87 7.02
N VAL A 435 12.31 -21.18 5.88
CA VAL A 435 13.58 -21.06 5.17
C VAL A 435 14.59 -20.23 5.98
N GLY A 436 14.14 -19.38 6.92
CA GLY A 436 15.02 -18.54 7.76
C GLY A 436 15.08 -17.09 7.30
N VAL A 437 14.14 -16.67 6.46
CA VAL A 437 14.02 -15.29 5.98
C VAL A 437 13.27 -14.43 6.99
N ASN A 438 13.77 -13.21 7.23
CA ASN A 438 13.16 -12.21 8.13
C ASN A 438 12.77 -10.92 7.38
N LEU A 439 12.17 -9.97 8.10
CA LEU A 439 11.75 -8.67 7.57
C LEU A 439 12.91 -7.93 6.90
N GLY A 440 14.08 -7.89 7.52
CA GLY A 440 15.26 -7.21 6.96
C GLY A 440 15.67 -7.78 5.60
N TRP A 441 15.73 -9.11 5.48
CA TRP A 441 16.06 -9.79 4.23
C TRP A 441 15.04 -9.49 3.13
N THR A 442 13.74 -9.64 3.43
CA THR A 442 12.69 -9.37 2.44
C THR A 442 12.61 -7.90 2.07
N LEU A 443 12.87 -6.99 3.00
CA LEU A 443 12.94 -5.55 2.73
C LEU A 443 14.04 -5.22 1.72
N TYR A 444 15.17 -5.93 1.76
CA TYR A 444 16.33 -5.63 0.93
C TYR A 444 16.26 -6.30 -0.44
N MET A 445 15.86 -7.57 -0.51
CA MET A 445 15.87 -8.31 -1.77
C MET A 445 14.67 -8.00 -2.67
N LEU A 446 13.61 -7.37 -2.15
CA LEU A 446 12.33 -7.17 -2.85
C LEU A 446 12.50 -6.61 -4.26
N GLY A 447 13.33 -5.58 -4.39
CA GLY A 447 13.55 -4.89 -5.65
C GLY A 447 14.24 -5.72 -6.73
N VAL A 448 14.90 -6.83 -6.38
CA VAL A 448 15.52 -7.75 -7.35
C VAL A 448 14.45 -8.41 -8.22
N ILE A 449 13.26 -8.64 -7.67
CA ILE A 449 12.19 -9.39 -8.33
C ILE A 449 11.09 -8.45 -8.84
N THR A 450 10.82 -7.35 -8.16
CA THR A 450 9.67 -6.47 -8.46
C THR A 450 9.95 -5.36 -9.46
N CYS A 451 11.21 -4.97 -9.64
CA CYS A 451 11.62 -3.87 -10.52
C CYS A 451 11.62 -4.11 -12.04
N PRO A 452 11.65 -5.34 -12.61
CA PRO A 452 11.89 -5.51 -14.05
C PRO A 452 10.85 -4.82 -14.96
N GLY A 453 9.62 -4.65 -14.50
CA GLY A 453 8.55 -4.04 -15.28
C GLY A 453 8.46 -2.51 -15.22
N ILE A 454 9.28 -1.81 -14.42
CA ILE A 454 9.19 -0.36 -14.19
C ILE A 454 9.14 0.43 -15.50
N PHE A 455 10.25 0.45 -16.25
CA PHE A 455 10.34 1.22 -17.49
C PHE A 455 9.41 0.71 -18.59
N PRO A 456 9.30 -0.62 -18.81
CA PRO A 456 8.33 -1.16 -19.75
C PRO A 456 6.88 -0.69 -19.53
N THR A 457 6.40 -0.64 -18.28
CA THR A 457 5.05 -0.11 -17.98
C THR A 457 4.95 1.39 -18.16
N VAL A 458 5.94 2.16 -17.67
CA VAL A 458 5.93 3.62 -17.84
C VAL A 458 5.87 3.98 -19.33
N PHE A 459 6.62 3.28 -20.18
CA PHE A 459 6.57 3.46 -21.63
C PHE A 459 5.28 2.96 -22.26
N THR A 460 4.65 1.93 -21.69
CA THR A 460 3.31 1.47 -22.11
C THR A 460 2.29 2.60 -21.95
N LEU A 461 2.49 3.48 -20.97
CA LEU A 461 1.60 4.60 -20.66
C LEU A 461 2.07 5.95 -21.18
N LEU A 462 3.30 6.13 -21.65
CA LEU A 462 3.79 7.46 -22.06
C LEU A 462 4.35 7.48 -23.48
N TRP A 463 4.90 6.37 -23.97
CA TRP A 463 5.67 6.36 -25.21
C TRP A 463 4.96 5.59 -26.32
N LYS A 464 4.42 6.30 -27.33
CA LYS A 464 3.65 5.68 -28.44
C LYS A 464 4.45 4.74 -29.34
N HIS A 465 5.78 4.84 -29.33
CA HIS A 465 6.64 4.06 -30.23
C HIS A 465 7.19 2.76 -29.66
N GLN A 466 7.06 2.52 -28.35
CA GLN A 466 7.52 1.29 -27.71
C GLN A 466 7.00 0.05 -28.45
N SER A 467 7.91 -0.84 -28.86
CA SER A 467 7.57 -2.01 -29.65
C SER A 467 7.02 -3.17 -28.80
N ARG A 468 6.20 -4.03 -29.42
CA ARG A 468 5.70 -5.25 -28.78
C ARG A 468 6.82 -6.20 -28.32
N ALA A 469 7.90 -6.31 -29.10
CA ALA A 469 9.05 -7.13 -28.70
C ALA A 469 9.74 -6.54 -27.46
N ALA A 470 9.89 -5.22 -27.42
CA ALA A 470 10.54 -4.53 -26.31
C ALA A 470 9.77 -4.71 -25.00
N VAL A 471 8.44 -4.55 -25.01
CA VAL A 471 7.64 -4.70 -23.78
C VAL A 471 7.66 -6.13 -23.24
N ILE A 472 7.77 -7.15 -24.12
CA ILE A 472 7.80 -8.57 -23.73
C ILE A 472 9.18 -8.99 -23.21
N VAL A 473 10.24 -8.67 -23.95
CA VAL A 473 11.59 -9.24 -23.71
C VAL A 473 12.36 -8.47 -22.63
N SER A 474 12.25 -7.15 -22.62
CA SER A 474 13.05 -6.29 -21.71
C SER A 474 12.83 -6.60 -20.22
N PRO A 475 11.60 -6.77 -19.70
CA PRO A 475 11.43 -7.10 -18.29
C PRO A 475 11.96 -8.50 -17.93
N ILE A 476 11.87 -9.48 -18.85
CA ILE A 476 12.41 -10.83 -18.60
C ILE A 476 13.94 -10.77 -18.50
N LEU A 477 14.60 -10.13 -19.46
CA LEU A 477 16.05 -9.93 -19.42
C LEU A 477 16.48 -9.11 -18.20
N GLY A 478 15.68 -8.12 -17.81
CA GLY A 478 15.95 -7.31 -16.64
C GLY A 478 15.90 -8.12 -15.34
N MET A 479 14.91 -9.00 -15.19
CA MET A 479 14.82 -9.90 -14.05
C MET A 479 16.01 -10.86 -13.98
N LEU A 480 16.39 -11.46 -15.11
CA LEU A 480 17.56 -12.35 -15.19
C LEU A 480 18.86 -11.60 -14.84
N THR A 481 19.00 -10.37 -15.31
CA THR A 481 20.16 -9.51 -15.01
C THR A 481 20.20 -9.16 -13.53
N GLY A 482 19.06 -8.79 -12.94
CA GLY A 482 18.92 -8.52 -11.51
C GLY A 482 19.32 -9.71 -10.63
N ILE A 483 18.75 -10.89 -10.91
CA ILE A 483 19.06 -12.14 -10.20
C ILE A 483 20.54 -12.51 -10.38
N GLY A 484 21.07 -12.41 -11.60
CA GLY A 484 22.47 -12.71 -11.88
C GLY A 484 23.44 -11.80 -11.11
N VAL A 485 23.17 -10.50 -11.08
CA VAL A 485 23.98 -9.53 -10.32
C VAL A 485 23.82 -9.74 -8.82
N TRP A 486 22.61 -10.01 -8.32
CA TRP A 486 22.36 -10.27 -6.90
C TRP A 486 23.15 -11.48 -6.39
N LEU A 487 22.97 -12.64 -7.02
CA LEU A 487 23.63 -13.88 -6.61
C LEU A 487 25.15 -13.83 -6.89
N GLY A 488 25.54 -13.25 -8.03
CA GLY A 488 26.94 -13.09 -8.40
C GLY A 488 27.70 -12.17 -7.45
N SER A 489 27.10 -11.05 -7.02
CA SER A 489 27.71 -10.15 -6.05
C SER A 489 27.72 -10.73 -4.63
N ALA A 490 26.70 -11.51 -4.22
CA ALA A 490 26.73 -12.25 -2.97
C ALA A 490 27.94 -13.20 -2.92
N TYR A 491 28.16 -13.98 -3.98
CA TYR A 491 29.33 -14.87 -4.08
C TYR A 491 30.65 -14.09 -4.17
N ALA A 492 30.74 -13.07 -5.02
CA ALA A 492 31.99 -12.34 -5.25
C ALA A 492 32.47 -11.54 -4.04
N LEU A 493 31.54 -10.99 -3.24
CA LEU A 493 31.88 -10.18 -2.07
C LEU A 493 32.01 -11.00 -0.78
N TYR A 494 31.28 -12.11 -0.65
CA TYR A 494 31.18 -12.86 0.61
C TYR A 494 31.52 -14.35 0.49
N GLY A 495 31.89 -14.84 -0.69
CA GLY A 495 32.37 -16.20 -0.92
C GLY A 495 31.31 -17.30 -0.97
N ALA A 496 30.04 -16.99 -0.73
CA ALA A 496 28.95 -17.97 -0.74
C ALA A 496 27.60 -17.33 -1.13
N VAL A 497 26.67 -18.17 -1.61
CA VAL A 497 25.26 -17.80 -1.85
C VAL A 497 24.41 -18.47 -0.79
N THR A 498 24.12 -17.75 0.29
CA THR A 498 23.30 -18.19 1.42
C THR A 498 22.21 -17.15 1.71
N ILE A 499 21.25 -17.47 2.58
CA ILE A 499 20.22 -16.50 3.00
C ILE A 499 20.87 -15.27 3.62
N GLU A 500 21.93 -15.46 4.41
CA GLU A 500 22.67 -14.36 5.00
C GLU A 500 23.35 -13.49 3.95
N THR A 501 24.17 -14.07 3.06
CA THR A 501 24.93 -13.27 2.08
C THR A 501 24.02 -12.59 1.06
N THR A 502 22.91 -13.24 0.69
CA THR A 502 21.89 -12.66 -0.19
C THR A 502 21.01 -11.63 0.50
N GLY A 503 21.00 -11.57 1.83
CA GLY A 503 20.30 -10.56 2.63
C GLY A 503 21.09 -9.31 2.91
N PHE A 504 22.40 -9.30 2.64
CA PHE A 504 23.24 -8.13 2.86
C PHE A 504 22.87 -6.97 1.92
N ALA A 505 23.12 -5.75 2.40
CA ALA A 505 22.74 -4.53 1.69
C ALA A 505 23.37 -4.45 0.29
N LEU A 506 24.67 -4.72 0.14
CA LEU A 506 25.38 -4.55 -1.13
C LEU A 506 24.84 -5.44 -2.26
N PRO A 507 24.71 -6.78 -2.09
CA PRO A 507 24.14 -7.62 -3.13
C PRO A 507 22.73 -7.21 -3.51
N CYS A 508 21.89 -6.90 -2.51
CA CYS A 508 20.52 -6.47 -2.74
C CYS A 508 20.44 -5.15 -3.51
N VAL A 509 21.30 -4.17 -3.20
CA VAL A 509 21.35 -2.88 -3.92
C VAL A 509 21.75 -3.13 -5.37
N TYR A 510 22.81 -3.89 -5.61
CA TYR A 510 23.30 -4.15 -6.96
C TYR A 510 22.29 -4.93 -7.79
N GLY A 511 21.70 -5.98 -7.22
CA GLY A 511 20.64 -6.75 -7.86
C GLY A 511 19.40 -5.91 -8.17
N THR A 512 18.96 -5.08 -7.23
CA THR A 512 17.79 -4.21 -7.40
C THR A 512 18.03 -3.15 -8.47
N VAL A 513 19.17 -2.46 -8.43
CA VAL A 513 19.53 -1.44 -9.44
C VAL A 513 19.67 -2.08 -10.82
N ALA A 514 20.32 -3.24 -10.91
CA ALA A 514 20.43 -4.00 -12.14
C ALA A 514 19.04 -4.40 -12.67
N SER A 515 18.17 -4.93 -11.81
CA SER A 515 16.80 -5.29 -12.18
C SER A 515 15.96 -4.10 -12.62
N ALA A 516 16.13 -2.94 -11.98
CA ALA A 516 15.35 -1.74 -12.27
C ALA A 516 15.79 -1.08 -13.56
N PHE A 517 17.10 -0.91 -13.77
CA PHE A 517 17.62 -0.09 -14.86
C PHE A 517 18.01 -0.88 -16.11
N SER A 518 18.33 -2.18 -16.04
CA SER A 518 18.66 -2.94 -17.26
C SER A 518 17.50 -3.08 -18.27
N PRO A 519 16.20 -3.11 -17.90
CA PRO A 519 15.11 -3.04 -18.87
C PRO A 519 15.14 -1.78 -19.74
N LEU A 520 15.70 -0.66 -19.26
CA LEU A 520 15.74 0.61 -19.99
C LEU A 520 16.56 0.55 -21.29
N PRO A 521 17.86 0.16 -21.29
CA PRO A 521 18.60 -0.02 -22.53
C PRO A 521 17.99 -1.13 -23.39
N TYR A 522 17.51 -2.25 -22.81
CA TYR A 522 16.86 -3.31 -23.59
C TYR A 522 15.65 -2.79 -24.36
N THR A 523 14.75 -2.05 -23.70
CA THR A 523 13.53 -1.56 -24.37
C THR A 523 13.85 -0.51 -25.42
N LEU A 524 14.87 0.34 -25.20
CA LEU A 524 15.30 1.35 -26.18
C LEU A 524 15.90 0.67 -27.42
N ILE A 525 16.87 -0.23 -27.22
CA ILE A 525 17.56 -0.94 -28.29
C ILE A 525 16.56 -1.76 -29.12
N ILE A 526 15.72 -2.58 -28.48
CA ILE A 526 14.75 -3.43 -29.19
C ILE A 526 13.70 -2.58 -29.93
N THR A 527 13.31 -1.42 -29.39
CA THR A 527 12.32 -0.55 -30.05
C THR A 527 12.89 0.13 -31.28
N VAL A 528 14.17 0.55 -31.27
CA VAL A 528 14.80 1.22 -32.43
C VAL A 528 14.76 0.35 -33.69
N PHE A 529 14.87 -0.96 -33.58
CA PHE A 529 14.81 -1.87 -34.74
C PHE A 529 13.43 -1.96 -35.39
N LYS A 530 12.35 -1.86 -34.60
CA LYS A 530 10.98 -1.95 -35.12
C LYS A 530 10.02 -1.10 -34.25
N PRO A 531 10.09 0.23 -34.36
CA PRO A 531 9.24 1.11 -33.59
C PRO A 531 7.79 0.94 -34.01
N GLN A 532 6.87 0.98 -33.05
CA GLN A 532 5.44 1.10 -33.33
C GLN A 532 5.06 2.56 -33.50
N ASN A 533 3.83 2.84 -33.93
CA ASN A 533 3.23 4.17 -33.83
C ASN A 533 1.78 3.98 -33.39
N TYR A 534 1.60 3.70 -32.11
CA TYR A 534 0.29 3.36 -31.55
C TYR A 534 -0.62 4.60 -31.54
N ASP A 535 -1.85 4.45 -32.01
CA ASP A 535 -2.89 5.47 -31.90
C ASP A 535 -3.59 5.36 -30.55
N TRP A 536 -3.48 6.40 -29.72
CA TRP A 536 -4.10 6.39 -28.39
C TRP A 536 -5.63 6.33 -28.46
N GLU A 537 -6.24 6.70 -29.59
CA GLU A 537 -7.68 6.61 -29.78
C GLU A 537 -8.16 5.15 -29.92
N ASP A 538 -7.28 4.20 -30.22
CA ASP A 538 -7.61 2.78 -30.26
C ASP A 538 -8.11 2.26 -28.90
N PHE A 539 -7.64 2.85 -27.79
CA PHE A 539 -8.14 2.49 -26.45
C PHE A 539 -9.63 2.83 -26.26
N LYS A 540 -10.16 3.84 -26.97
CA LYS A 540 -11.57 4.25 -26.85
C LYS A 540 -12.52 3.35 -27.66
N LYS A 541 -11.96 2.50 -28.53
CA LYS A 541 -12.75 1.53 -29.32
C LYS A 541 -13.17 0.34 -28.48
N GLU A 542 -12.44 0.06 -27.40
CA GLU A 542 -12.73 -1.02 -26.45
C GLU A 542 -13.78 -0.58 -25.44
N LYS A 543 -14.80 -1.41 -25.22
CA LYS A 543 -15.82 -1.21 -24.18
C LYS A 543 -15.52 -2.13 -23.01
N LEU A 544 -14.87 -1.59 -21.98
CA LEU A 544 -14.46 -2.36 -20.80
C LEU A 544 -15.52 -2.29 -19.70
N ALA A 545 -16.22 -1.16 -19.59
CA ALA A 545 -17.23 -0.94 -18.57
C ALA A 545 -18.44 -1.87 -18.73
N PHE A 546 -18.98 -2.33 -17.61
CA PHE A 546 -20.29 -2.99 -17.61
C PHE A 546 -21.39 -1.97 -17.90
N ALA A 547 -22.42 -2.35 -18.67
CA ALA A 547 -23.51 -1.45 -19.04
C ALA A 547 -24.16 -0.86 -17.77
N ALA A 548 -23.97 0.44 -17.54
CA ALA A 548 -24.66 1.15 -16.48
C ALA A 548 -26.15 1.18 -16.82
N THR A 549 -27.01 0.74 -15.89
CA THR A 549 -28.44 1.06 -15.96
C THR A 549 -28.59 2.58 -15.88
N PRO A 550 -29.22 3.24 -16.86
CA PRO A 550 -29.49 4.67 -16.78
C PRO A 550 -30.35 4.96 -15.55
N PHE A 551 -29.98 5.98 -14.79
CA PHE A 551 -30.82 6.54 -13.73
C PHE A 551 -32.07 7.16 -14.36
N THR A 552 -33.17 6.41 -14.48
CA THR A 552 -34.50 7.00 -14.70
C THR A 552 -35.09 7.42 -13.36
N THR A 553 -34.87 8.68 -12.98
CA THR A 553 -35.66 9.36 -11.95
C THR A 553 -36.93 9.90 -12.60
N ASN A 554 -37.98 9.08 -12.65
CA ASN A 554 -39.34 9.59 -12.83
C ASN A 554 -39.82 10.16 -11.49
N THR A 555 -39.53 11.43 -11.24
CA THR A 555 -40.21 12.21 -10.20
C THR A 555 -40.48 13.61 -10.73
N SER A 556 -41.77 13.88 -10.89
CA SER A 556 -42.38 15.18 -11.14
C SER A 556 -41.90 16.27 -10.18
N SER A 557 -41.48 17.39 -10.78
CA SER A 557 -41.53 18.79 -10.30
C SER A 557 -41.09 19.15 -8.87
N SER A 558 -40.17 20.13 -8.85
CA SER A 558 -39.82 21.11 -7.80
C SER A 558 -39.04 20.62 -6.56
N SER A 559 -37.70 20.55 -6.70
CA SER A 559 -36.67 20.99 -5.71
C SER A 559 -35.25 20.47 -6.01
N SER A 560 -35.00 19.88 -7.17
CA SER A 560 -33.73 19.22 -7.52
C SER A 560 -32.78 20.07 -8.39
N ALA A 561 -32.59 21.36 -8.08
CA ALA A 561 -31.71 22.23 -8.88
C ALA A 561 -30.26 22.36 -8.36
N GLU A 562 -29.93 21.85 -7.16
CA GLU A 562 -28.58 22.03 -6.58
C GLU A 562 -27.69 20.78 -6.59
N VAL A 563 -28.21 19.59 -6.91
CA VAL A 563 -27.41 18.34 -6.94
C VAL A 563 -26.90 18.00 -8.34
N GLU A 564 -27.41 18.65 -9.38
CA GLU A 564 -27.13 18.31 -10.79
C GLU A 564 -25.87 18.96 -11.38
N LYS A 565 -25.09 19.73 -10.59
CA LYS A 565 -23.85 20.39 -11.05
C LYS A 565 -22.57 19.55 -10.94
N LEU A 566 -22.65 18.28 -10.53
CA LEU A 566 -21.45 17.49 -10.18
C LEU A 566 -20.81 16.69 -11.32
N ASP A 567 -21.50 16.41 -12.44
CA ASP A 567 -21.01 15.52 -13.49
C ASP A 567 -20.97 16.16 -14.90
N GLU A 568 -20.27 17.29 -15.04
CA GLU A 568 -19.72 17.63 -16.36
C GLU A 568 -18.52 16.73 -16.66
N PRO A 569 -18.45 16.08 -17.84
CA PRO A 569 -17.28 15.33 -18.25
C PRO A 569 -16.07 16.27 -18.23
N VAL A 570 -15.07 15.95 -17.39
CA VAL A 570 -13.87 16.78 -17.25
C VAL A 570 -13.18 16.86 -18.60
N SER A 571 -13.09 18.07 -19.15
CA SER A 571 -12.45 18.30 -20.45
C SER A 571 -11.04 17.69 -20.50
N GLN A 572 -10.70 17.09 -21.65
CA GLN A 572 -9.36 16.57 -21.95
C GLN A 572 -8.25 17.60 -21.63
N ALA A 573 -8.51 18.89 -21.85
CA ALA A 573 -7.56 19.95 -21.55
C ALA A 573 -7.27 20.06 -20.04
N VAL A 574 -8.28 19.90 -19.20
CA VAL A 574 -8.14 19.94 -17.73
C VAL A 574 -7.36 18.73 -17.24
N MET A 575 -7.62 17.53 -17.79
CA MET A 575 -6.86 16.34 -17.42
C MET A 575 -5.40 16.42 -17.84
N ARG A 576 -5.10 16.99 -19.02
CA ARG A 576 -3.72 17.27 -19.45
C ARG A 576 -3.02 18.22 -18.50
N ARG A 577 -3.70 19.30 -18.08
CA ARG A 577 -3.17 20.23 -17.07
C ARG A 577 -2.83 19.51 -15.76
N TRP A 578 -3.72 18.63 -15.29
CA TRP A 578 -3.46 17.82 -14.09
C TRP A 578 -2.26 16.88 -14.27
N ALA A 579 -2.09 16.26 -15.43
CA ALA A 579 -0.91 15.44 -15.71
C ALA A 579 0.39 16.27 -15.69
N TYR A 580 0.40 17.49 -16.24
CA TYR A 580 1.54 18.39 -16.13
C TYR A 580 1.83 18.79 -14.67
N ILE A 581 0.79 19.09 -13.88
CA ILE A 581 0.94 19.38 -12.45
C ILE A 581 1.54 18.17 -11.72
N ALA A 582 1.03 16.96 -11.99
CA ALA A 582 1.55 15.74 -11.38
C ALA A 582 3.04 15.52 -11.72
N ALA A 583 3.45 15.75 -12.98
CA ALA A 583 4.85 15.67 -13.39
C ALA A 583 5.73 16.70 -12.66
N LEU A 584 5.25 17.95 -12.54
CA LEU A 584 5.97 19.00 -11.81
C LEU A 584 6.15 18.64 -10.32
N PHE A 585 5.08 18.21 -9.65
CA PHE A 585 5.15 17.79 -8.25
C PHE A 585 6.02 16.54 -8.06
N SER A 586 6.00 15.60 -9.00
CA SER A 586 6.88 14.42 -8.97
C SER A 586 8.35 14.83 -9.07
N ALA A 587 8.70 15.73 -9.99
CA ALA A 587 10.04 16.27 -10.10
C ALA A 587 10.44 17.06 -8.85
N ALA A 588 9.55 17.92 -8.34
CA ALA A 588 9.80 18.73 -7.16
C ALA A 588 10.00 17.88 -5.89
N THR A 589 9.20 16.84 -5.69
CA THR A 589 9.34 15.94 -4.53
C THR A 589 10.58 15.06 -4.64
N PHE A 590 10.92 14.56 -5.83
CA PHE A 590 12.19 13.87 -6.05
C PHE A 590 13.38 14.80 -5.77
N LEU A 591 13.46 15.95 -6.45
CA LEU A 591 14.55 16.90 -6.27
C LEU A 591 14.64 17.41 -4.82
N GLY A 592 13.51 17.68 -4.17
CA GLY A 592 13.48 18.12 -2.78
C GLY A 592 13.98 17.06 -1.81
N HIS A 593 13.36 15.87 -1.82
CA HIS A 593 13.65 14.83 -0.84
C HIS A 593 14.95 14.07 -1.12
N TRP A 594 15.41 14.00 -2.37
CA TRP A 594 16.63 13.26 -2.72
C TRP A 594 17.83 14.14 -2.99
N VAL A 595 17.66 15.32 -3.59
CA VAL A 595 18.79 16.11 -4.09
C VAL A 595 19.07 17.30 -3.18
N LEU A 596 18.10 18.18 -2.98
CA LEU A 596 18.31 19.48 -2.33
C LEU A 596 18.45 19.36 -0.81
N TRP A 597 17.78 18.40 -0.18
CA TRP A 597 17.83 18.26 1.28
C TRP A 597 18.98 17.36 1.76
N PRO A 598 19.03 16.05 1.46
CA PRO A 598 20.01 15.18 2.10
C PRO A 598 21.41 15.22 1.47
N LEU A 599 21.56 15.44 0.16
CA LEU A 599 22.88 15.34 -0.49
C LEU A 599 23.84 16.47 -0.08
N PRO A 600 23.42 17.73 0.09
CA PRO A 600 24.30 18.75 0.66
C PRO A 600 24.77 18.38 2.06
N MET A 601 23.90 17.80 2.89
CA MET A 601 24.25 17.34 4.23
C MET A 601 25.24 16.16 4.20
N TYR A 602 25.04 15.23 3.26
CA TYR A 602 25.95 14.12 3.01
C TYR A 602 27.33 14.61 2.50
N ALA A 603 27.35 15.51 1.52
CA ALA A 603 28.55 16.02 0.88
C ALA A 603 29.40 16.89 1.83
N SER A 604 28.75 17.73 2.63
CA SER A 604 29.39 18.55 3.66
C SER A 604 29.83 17.74 4.89
N LYS A 605 29.53 16.44 4.94
CA LYS A 605 29.83 15.55 6.07
C LYS A 605 29.24 16.08 7.40
N TYR A 606 28.06 16.69 7.32
CA TYR A 606 27.49 17.41 8.46
C TYR A 606 27.13 16.46 9.61
N ILE A 607 27.61 16.78 10.82
CA ILE A 607 27.23 16.13 12.08
C ILE A 607 26.27 17.07 12.80
N PHE A 608 25.12 16.54 13.22
CA PHE A 608 24.06 17.38 13.77
C PHE A 608 24.48 17.92 15.13
N SER A 609 24.36 19.24 15.29
CA SER A 609 24.41 19.83 16.63
C SER A 609 23.13 19.48 17.41
N LYS A 610 23.17 19.66 18.73
CA LYS A 610 21.99 19.51 19.59
C LYS A 610 20.81 20.39 19.14
N SER A 611 21.08 21.63 18.75
CA SER A 611 20.06 22.55 18.24
C SER A 611 19.48 22.08 16.90
N PHE A 612 20.32 21.60 15.99
CA PHE A 612 19.86 21.09 14.70
C PHE A 612 19.05 19.81 14.84
N PHE A 613 19.50 18.85 15.66
CA PHE A 613 18.71 17.66 15.97
C PHE A 613 17.38 18.01 16.63
N THR A 614 17.36 19.01 17.51
CA THR A 614 16.12 19.52 18.11
C THR A 614 15.17 20.03 17.04
N ALA A 615 15.64 20.88 16.13
CA ALA A 615 14.85 21.38 15.01
C ALA A 615 14.36 20.24 14.09
N TRP A 616 15.22 19.27 13.79
CA TRP A 616 14.90 18.10 12.98
C TRP A 616 13.72 17.31 13.56
N VAL A 617 13.78 16.99 14.85
CA VAL A 617 12.70 16.26 15.54
C VAL A 617 11.43 17.11 15.64
N VAL A 618 11.53 18.40 15.97
CA VAL A 618 10.36 19.31 16.03
C VAL A 618 9.64 19.39 14.69
N VAL A 619 10.37 19.59 13.59
CA VAL A 619 9.78 19.65 12.24
C VAL A 619 9.10 18.33 11.89
N ALA A 620 9.75 17.20 12.20
CA ALA A 620 9.16 15.88 11.95
C ALA A 620 7.85 15.69 12.74
N ILE A 621 7.80 16.12 14.01
CA ILE A 621 6.59 16.07 14.85
C ILE A 621 5.50 16.98 14.27
N ILE A 622 5.79 18.23 13.94
CA ILE A 622 4.80 19.15 13.36
C ILE A 622 4.20 18.55 12.09
N TRP A 623 5.02 17.95 11.23
CA TRP A 623 4.57 17.35 9.99
C TRP A 623 3.70 16.11 10.22
N VAL A 624 4.02 15.23 11.19
CA VAL A 624 3.18 14.05 11.46
C VAL A 624 1.84 14.43 12.10
N TRP A 625 1.80 15.48 12.93
CA TRP A 625 0.55 16.04 13.44
C TRP A 625 -0.27 16.71 12.32
N GLY A 626 0.38 17.43 11.40
CA GLY A 626 -0.26 17.92 10.18
C GLY A 626 -0.82 16.78 9.32
N THR A 627 -0.10 15.65 9.26
CA THR A 627 -0.55 14.43 8.58
C THR A 627 -1.79 13.83 9.26
N LEU A 628 -1.89 13.83 10.58
CA LEU A 628 -3.11 13.45 11.30
C LEU A 628 -4.30 14.34 10.93
N LEU A 629 -4.09 15.66 10.85
CA LEU A 629 -5.15 16.61 10.45
C LEU A 629 -5.62 16.36 9.01
N VAL A 630 -4.69 16.17 8.09
CA VAL A 630 -4.99 15.95 6.67
C VAL A 630 -5.56 14.57 6.42
N ALA A 631 -4.92 13.50 6.87
CA ALA A 631 -5.36 12.13 6.57
C ALA A 631 -6.55 11.68 7.43
N GLY A 632 -6.70 12.27 8.62
CA GLY A 632 -7.73 11.94 9.60
C GLY A 632 -8.97 12.83 9.53
N PHE A 633 -8.83 14.15 9.40
CA PHE A 633 -10.01 15.04 9.50
C PHE A 633 -10.47 15.57 8.15
N TYR A 634 -9.58 15.78 7.19
CA TYR A 634 -9.98 16.26 5.86
C TYR A 634 -10.97 15.34 5.13
N PRO A 635 -10.90 13.99 5.18
CA PRO A 635 -11.90 13.13 4.56
C PRO A 635 -13.32 13.38 5.08
N ILE A 636 -13.47 13.71 6.37
CA ILE A 636 -14.76 14.06 6.99
C ILE A 636 -15.29 15.37 6.40
N VAL A 637 -14.42 16.37 6.25
CA VAL A 637 -14.77 17.69 5.71
C VAL A 637 -15.15 17.60 4.23
N ASP A 638 -14.34 16.88 3.44
CA ASP A 638 -14.55 16.65 2.00
C ASP A 638 -15.84 15.84 1.75
N GLY A 639 -16.11 14.84 2.59
CA GLY A 639 -17.29 13.97 2.52
C GLY A 639 -18.56 14.49 3.20
N ARG A 640 -18.57 15.72 3.75
CA ARG A 640 -19.64 16.23 4.64
C ARG A 640 -21.05 16.19 4.02
N GLN A 641 -21.17 16.44 2.71
CA GLN A 641 -22.45 16.41 2.02
C GLN A 641 -23.01 14.99 1.96
N GLN A 642 -22.17 14.01 1.61
CA GLN A 642 -22.55 12.60 1.60
C GLN A 642 -22.90 12.10 3.00
N LEU A 643 -22.12 12.48 4.02
CA LEU A 643 -22.42 12.18 5.43
C LEU A 643 -23.75 12.79 5.88
N GLY A 644 -24.05 14.02 5.46
CA GLY A 644 -25.33 14.68 5.72
C GLY A 644 -26.51 13.95 5.11
N LEU A 645 -26.39 13.48 3.86
CA LEU A 645 -27.43 12.67 3.19
C LEU A 645 -27.69 11.36 3.93
N ILE A 646 -26.62 10.66 4.35
CA ILE A 646 -26.74 9.42 5.13
C ILE A 646 -27.43 9.70 6.47
N TRP A 647 -27.02 10.76 7.17
CA TRP A 647 -27.60 11.15 8.45
C TRP A 647 -29.10 11.46 8.33
N THR A 648 -29.49 12.25 7.33
CA THR A 648 -30.90 12.57 7.06
C THR A 648 -31.70 11.31 6.70
N ALA A 649 -31.16 10.43 5.85
CA ALA A 649 -31.83 9.18 5.47
C ALA A 649 -32.04 8.22 6.66
N VAL A 650 -31.07 8.17 7.59
CA VAL A 650 -31.19 7.38 8.83
C VAL A 650 -32.21 8.03 9.77
N ARG A 651 -32.16 9.35 9.96
CA ARG A 651 -33.03 10.10 10.87
C ARG A 651 -34.49 10.10 10.42
N GLU A 652 -34.75 10.22 9.12
CA GLU A 652 -36.11 10.27 8.57
C GLU A 652 -36.77 8.88 8.46
N GLY A 653 -36.05 7.79 8.77
CA GLY A 653 -36.55 6.42 8.59
C GLY A 653 -36.84 6.06 7.12
N LYS A 654 -36.61 6.99 6.17
CA LYS A 654 -36.68 6.80 4.72
C LYS A 654 -35.46 6.02 4.24
N LEU A 655 -35.33 4.81 4.75
CA LEU A 655 -34.46 3.82 4.18
C LEU A 655 -35.12 3.41 2.86
N ARG A 656 -34.69 4.01 1.75
CA ARG A 656 -35.23 3.78 0.39
C ARG A 656 -35.41 2.27 0.21
N LYS A 657 -36.65 1.80 0.08
CA LYS A 657 -36.93 0.38 -0.21
C LYS A 657 -36.30 0.08 -1.56
N GLY A 658 -35.21 -0.68 -1.56
CA GLY A 658 -34.64 -1.24 -2.77
C GLY A 658 -35.71 -2.07 -3.47
N ASN A 659 -36.00 -1.72 -4.72
CA ASN A 659 -36.93 -2.47 -5.56
C ASN A 659 -36.34 -3.86 -5.82
N SER A 660 -36.70 -4.85 -5.00
CA SER A 660 -36.52 -6.26 -5.34
C SER A 660 -37.57 -6.62 -6.39
N GLY A 661 -37.15 -6.69 -7.65
CA GLY A 661 -37.99 -7.16 -8.75
C GLY A 661 -38.40 -8.63 -8.56
N GLY A 662 -39.62 -8.94 -8.98
CA GLY A 662 -40.07 -10.30 -9.27
C GLY A 662 -41.14 -10.86 -8.33
N LYS A 663 -42.38 -10.36 -8.41
CA LYS A 663 -43.55 -11.22 -8.19
C LYS A 663 -44.35 -11.32 -9.47
N SER A 664 -44.31 -12.53 -10.00
CA SER A 664 -45.21 -13.11 -10.99
C SER A 664 -46.66 -12.79 -10.65
N GLU A 665 -47.34 -12.02 -11.50
CA GLU A 665 -48.79 -12.13 -11.65
C GLU A 665 -49.06 -13.12 -12.78
N ARG A 666 -49.49 -14.33 -12.39
CA ARG A 666 -50.09 -15.30 -13.30
C ARG A 666 -51.23 -15.99 -12.56
N GLY A 667 -52.45 -15.79 -13.07
CA GLY A 667 -53.56 -16.73 -12.95
C GLY A 667 -54.45 -16.61 -11.72
N GLY A 668 -55.65 -16.05 -11.91
CA GLY A 668 -56.80 -16.17 -11.03
C GLY A 668 -58.06 -15.77 -11.79
N SER A 669 -58.65 -16.73 -12.48
CA SER A 669 -59.96 -16.60 -13.13
C SER A 669 -61.06 -16.43 -12.09
N GLU A 670 -61.93 -15.45 -12.26
CA GLU A 670 -63.31 -15.54 -11.77
C GLU A 670 -64.26 -14.78 -12.71
N THR A 671 -65.25 -15.53 -13.15
CA THR A 671 -66.36 -15.21 -14.05
C THR A 671 -67.40 -14.29 -13.41
N SER A 672 -67.90 -13.29 -14.14
CA SER A 672 -69.36 -13.04 -14.26
C SER A 672 -69.70 -11.87 -15.21
N SER A 673 -70.36 -12.21 -16.32
CA SER A 673 -71.52 -11.56 -16.97
C SER A 673 -71.64 -10.03 -17.05
N THR A 674 -71.72 -9.50 -18.29
CA THR A 674 -72.83 -8.72 -18.92
C THR A 674 -72.25 -7.97 -20.14
N SER A 675 -72.49 -8.41 -21.38
CA SER A 675 -73.62 -8.10 -22.30
C SER A 675 -73.51 -6.75 -23.05
N GLY A 676 -73.52 -6.83 -24.39
CA GLY A 676 -73.68 -5.73 -25.36
C GLY A 676 -72.36 -5.03 -25.72
N GLU A 677 -72.01 -4.69 -26.96
CA GLU A 677 -72.69 -4.70 -28.26
C GLU A 677 -71.59 -4.59 -29.35
N ALA A 678 -71.94 -4.93 -30.59
CA ALA A 678 -71.12 -4.80 -31.81
C ALA A 678 -70.61 -3.35 -31.98
N GLU A 679 -69.51 -3.05 -32.70
CA GLU A 679 -69.46 -3.08 -34.17
C GLU A 679 -68.03 -2.81 -34.71
N LYS A 680 -67.92 -2.96 -36.03
CA LYS A 680 -66.76 -3.22 -36.89
C LYS A 680 -65.84 -2.01 -37.18
N SER A 681 -64.65 -2.41 -37.66
CA SER A 681 -63.91 -1.88 -38.82
C SER A 681 -63.20 -0.52 -38.77
N GLY A 682 -61.92 -0.56 -39.14
CA GLY A 682 -61.47 0.12 -40.36
C GLY A 682 -60.74 1.46 -40.22
N VAL A 683 -59.40 1.38 -40.24
CA VAL A 683 -58.48 2.02 -41.21
C VAL A 683 -58.60 3.54 -41.52
N LYS A 684 -57.41 4.19 -41.55
CA LYS A 684 -57.02 5.57 -41.98
C LYS A 684 -57.26 6.65 -40.91
N GLY A 685 -56.39 7.62 -40.66
CA GLY A 685 -55.16 8.09 -41.30
C GLY A 685 -55.01 9.59 -41.00
N ALA A 686 -53.75 10.07 -40.97
CA ALA A 686 -53.28 11.46 -41.09
C ALA A 686 -53.46 12.47 -39.92
N ASP A 687 -52.32 13.05 -39.55
CA ASP A 687 -52.00 14.47 -39.28
C ASP A 687 -52.94 15.31 -38.39
N ILE A 688 -52.42 15.71 -37.22
CA ILE A 688 -51.87 17.05 -36.89
C ILE A 688 -50.99 16.92 -35.63
#